data_AF-A0AA85FKL5-F1
#
_entry.id   AF-A0AA85FKL5-F1
#
_cell.length_a   1.000
_cell.length_b   1.000
_cell.length_c   1.000
_cell.angle_alpha   90.00
_cell.angle_beta   90.00
_cell.angle_gamma   90.00
#
_symmetry.space_group_name_H-M   'P 1'
#
loop_
_entity.id
_entity.type
_entity.pdbx_description
1 polymer ?
#
loop_
_entity_poly.entity_id
_entity_poly.type
_entity_poly.pdbx_seq_one_letter_code
_entity_poly.pdbx_strand_id
1 'polypeptide(L)'
;MDTMNQILKTSRKHLRNELLETPLDRHCMPDVEHAVDEAKRASGRLFLSVKFEFSRSHPSVYMPVIFQRPFLPEQSELRADRWNPVDEKYFKMTRNARTADVDRARKPNKDILDRLKLVLDLPPGLNISESDGDLIWKYRFYLADKFPETSLAKFILSVRWEYTEQVNQAVELLKQWPTIAPEHVLELFTRQFLHPAGRRFAVHRLEAASDEELILYLYQLVQALRYENWHDIFSVRPKRNDRTSKRNVSDVIKEGNSEEVKSTSLTSNRKIPSSFRTGRGGALSNIERSREELIGWHSDLKKEWKEDLASFLIRRAQLNFRIANNLYWFLRLEANSNDGEDDFSEQDTLNSPDTQKMYKHVLNRLLHAFDAGSPTCQKWNIELLQQTQFIQDLCRLLKSVTNDLGNRSRKIELLRSKLDSEEYAHIRHIDRPFPLPLNPDIIVCGVQSSTATLFKSFQRPALLTFIQPNGDTYRAILKHGDDLRQDQLVLQMIELMDVILRKENFDLRLTPYKVLATSNRLGLVQFVESISLADILHRSTLLAYLQLKAPSPNSPMGVQKDVMETYIRSCAGYCVITYLLGVGDRHMENLLLTADGHLFHIDFSFILGADPKPMAPEVRLTRAMIDGMGGPNSNQFNEFWKITFTAFLILRRHANLFLTLFSLMSNTGIQSFNGQQNNASEFLKEHFCVHQSEEKAVSRLANRMTESIKAIVPDIMERIHTIVQYMRN
;
A
#
# COMPACT_ATOMS: atom_id res chain seq x y z
N MET A 1 -44.95 -25.61 64.07
CA MET A 1 -44.15 -25.45 62.82
C MET A 1 -42.67 -25.67 63.09
N ASP A 2 -42.06 -24.99 64.07
CA ASP A 2 -40.62 -25.14 64.36
C ASP A 2 -40.24 -26.52 64.91
N THR A 3 -41.07 -27.10 65.78
CA THR A 3 -40.91 -28.48 66.28
C THR A 3 -41.01 -29.51 65.14
N MET A 4 -41.96 -29.36 64.22
CA MET A 4 -42.11 -30.23 63.04
C MET A 4 -40.91 -30.12 62.08
N ASN A 5 -40.39 -28.90 61.87
CA ASN A 5 -39.19 -28.69 61.06
C ASN A 5 -37.92 -29.27 61.71
N GLN A 6 -37.82 -29.26 63.04
CA GLN A 6 -36.72 -29.92 63.74
C GLN A 6 -36.78 -31.43 63.56
N ILE A 7 -37.94 -32.06 63.82
CA ILE A 7 -38.12 -33.51 63.73
C ILE A 7 -37.89 -34.02 62.29
N LEU A 8 -38.37 -33.29 61.27
CA LEU A 8 -38.11 -33.62 59.86
C LEU A 8 -36.63 -33.46 59.47
N LYS A 9 -35.91 -32.51 60.07
CA LYS A 9 -34.46 -32.34 59.85
C LYS A 9 -33.67 -33.48 60.47
N THR A 10 -34.01 -33.94 61.67
CA THR A 10 -33.36 -35.10 62.30
C THR A 10 -33.61 -36.38 61.52
N SER A 11 -34.85 -36.63 61.06
CA SER A 11 -35.17 -37.77 60.19
C SER A 11 -34.38 -37.74 58.86
N ARG A 12 -34.21 -36.57 58.22
CA ARG A 12 -33.40 -36.43 57.00
C ARG A 12 -31.89 -36.68 57.23
N LYS A 13 -31.35 -36.26 58.37
CA LYS A 13 -29.95 -36.53 58.75
C LYS A 13 -29.72 -38.02 58.98
N HIS A 14 -30.69 -38.71 59.58
CA HIS A 14 -30.64 -40.17 59.73
C HIS A 14 -30.64 -40.87 58.36
N LEU A 15 -31.57 -40.52 57.45
CA LEU A 15 -31.64 -41.09 56.10
C LEU A 15 -30.37 -40.88 55.25
N ARG A 16 -29.52 -39.92 55.61
CA ARG A 16 -28.23 -39.64 54.95
C ARG A 16 -27.04 -40.33 55.65
N ASN A 17 -27.28 -41.15 56.68
CA ASN A 17 -26.27 -41.75 57.55
C ASN A 17 -25.34 -40.71 58.21
N GLU A 18 -25.84 -39.49 58.47
CA GLU A 18 -25.07 -38.40 59.10
C GLU A 18 -25.15 -38.45 60.64
N LEU A 19 -25.88 -39.41 61.21
CA LEU A 19 -25.97 -39.66 62.66
C LEU A 19 -25.24 -40.98 62.99
N LEU A 20 -24.44 -40.98 64.06
CA LEU A 20 -23.77 -42.19 64.57
C LEU A 20 -24.84 -43.17 65.07
N GLU A 21 -24.94 -44.37 64.48
CA GLU A 21 -25.88 -45.41 64.94
C GLU A 21 -25.51 -45.89 66.34
N THR A 22 -26.19 -45.37 67.37
CA THR A 22 -26.14 -45.99 68.70
C THR A 22 -27.25 -47.04 68.85
N PRO A 23 -27.10 -48.05 69.72
CA PRO A 23 -28.16 -49.03 69.97
C PRO A 23 -29.48 -48.40 70.46
N LEU A 24 -29.39 -47.23 71.11
CA LEU A 24 -30.56 -46.44 71.53
C LEU A 24 -31.34 -45.88 70.33
N ASP A 25 -30.64 -45.43 69.28
CA ASP A 25 -31.30 -44.85 68.10
C ASP A 25 -32.18 -45.87 67.38
N ARG A 26 -31.77 -47.15 67.31
CA ARG A 26 -32.61 -48.21 66.72
C ARG A 26 -33.92 -48.44 67.47
N HIS A 27 -33.96 -48.17 68.77
CA HIS A 27 -35.17 -48.33 69.58
C HIS A 27 -36.06 -47.08 69.58
N CYS A 28 -35.50 -45.88 69.39
CA CYS A 28 -36.27 -44.62 69.38
C CYS A 28 -36.78 -44.20 67.99
N MET A 29 -36.26 -44.77 66.90
CA MET A 29 -36.68 -44.44 65.53
C MET A 29 -38.15 -44.70 65.22
N PRO A 30 -38.76 -45.82 65.65
CA PRO A 30 -40.19 -46.06 65.42
C PRO A 30 -41.09 -44.98 66.04
N ASP A 31 -40.71 -44.47 67.21
CA ASP A 31 -41.44 -43.40 67.91
C ASP A 31 -41.30 -42.05 67.18
N VAL A 32 -40.13 -41.77 66.60
CA VAL A 32 -39.89 -40.57 65.79
C VAL A 32 -40.69 -40.62 64.47
N GLU A 33 -40.74 -41.77 63.81
CA GLU A 33 -41.55 -41.96 62.60
C GLU A 33 -43.05 -41.80 62.89
N HIS A 34 -43.52 -42.36 64.00
CA HIS A 34 -44.91 -42.20 64.46
C HIS A 34 -45.24 -40.72 64.73
N ALA A 35 -44.37 -40.00 65.46
CA ALA A 35 -44.54 -38.58 65.74
C ALA A 35 -44.52 -37.71 64.46
N VAL A 36 -43.70 -38.07 63.47
CA VAL A 36 -43.67 -37.39 62.16
C VAL A 36 -44.97 -37.59 61.40
N ASP A 37 -45.53 -38.80 61.39
CA ASP A 37 -46.76 -39.09 60.67
C ASP A 37 -48.00 -38.50 61.35
N GLU A 38 -48.04 -38.47 62.68
CA GLU A 38 -49.08 -37.78 63.43
C GLU A 38 -49.03 -36.26 63.17
N ALA A 39 -47.84 -35.66 63.13
CA ALA A 39 -47.65 -34.27 62.76
C ALA A 39 -48.03 -33.96 61.30
N LYS A 40 -47.77 -34.87 60.35
CA LYS A 40 -48.22 -34.73 58.96
C LYS A 40 -49.75 -34.78 58.86
N ARG A 41 -50.41 -35.74 59.52
CA ARG A 41 -51.88 -35.86 59.51
C ARG A 41 -52.57 -34.63 60.10
N ALA A 42 -52.06 -34.09 61.21
CA ALA A 42 -52.62 -32.91 61.86
C ALA A 42 -52.43 -31.61 61.05
N SER A 43 -51.54 -31.59 60.04
CA SER A 43 -51.18 -30.35 59.33
C SER A 43 -52.07 -30.00 58.13
N GLY A 44 -52.97 -30.91 57.71
CA GLY A 44 -53.93 -30.68 56.61
C GLY A 44 -53.30 -30.47 55.22
N ARG A 45 -52.02 -30.85 55.03
CA ARG A 45 -51.27 -30.67 53.78
C ARG A 45 -50.85 -32.02 53.20
N LEU A 46 -50.69 -32.09 51.88
CA LEU A 46 -50.18 -33.28 51.19
C LEU A 46 -48.65 -33.32 51.26
N PHE A 47 -48.07 -34.44 51.69
CA PHE A 47 -46.62 -34.63 51.74
C PHE A 47 -46.21 -35.75 50.78
N LEU A 48 -45.29 -35.43 49.86
CA LEU A 48 -44.69 -36.39 48.94
C LEU A 48 -43.23 -36.62 49.35
N SER A 49 -42.83 -37.88 49.57
CA SER A 49 -41.44 -38.25 49.77
C SER A 49 -40.89 -38.87 48.49
N VAL A 50 -39.89 -38.24 47.89
CA VAL A 50 -39.23 -38.75 46.68
C VAL A 50 -37.79 -39.11 47.04
N LYS A 51 -37.45 -40.40 46.94
CA LYS A 51 -36.10 -40.90 47.17
C LYS A 51 -35.35 -40.90 45.84
N PHE A 52 -34.25 -40.14 45.77
CA PHE A 52 -33.35 -40.17 44.63
C PHE A 52 -32.14 -41.06 44.97
N GLU A 53 -32.00 -42.18 44.28
CA GLU A 53 -30.83 -43.06 44.40
C GLU A 53 -29.78 -42.65 43.38
N PHE A 54 -28.67 -42.06 43.84
CA PHE A 54 -27.56 -41.70 42.98
C PHE A 54 -26.47 -42.79 43.06
N SER A 55 -26.19 -43.45 41.94
CA SER A 55 -25.05 -44.37 41.85
C SER A 55 -23.73 -43.59 41.92
N ARG A 56 -22.82 -43.98 42.82
CA ARG A 56 -21.50 -43.35 42.98
C ARG A 56 -20.54 -43.58 41.79
N SER A 57 -20.92 -44.38 40.80
CA SER A 57 -20.08 -44.69 39.64
C SER A 57 -20.05 -43.59 38.56
N HIS A 58 -20.93 -42.59 38.59
CA HIS A 58 -20.87 -41.43 37.67
C HIS A 58 -21.28 -40.14 38.40
N PRO A 59 -20.35 -39.46 39.10
CA PRO A 59 -20.67 -38.21 39.81
C PRO A 59 -20.86 -36.99 38.88
N SER A 60 -20.61 -37.14 37.57
CA SER A 60 -20.71 -36.07 36.59
C SER A 60 -21.49 -36.55 35.37
N VAL A 61 -22.68 -35.98 35.13
CA VAL A 61 -23.38 -36.13 33.85
C VAL A 61 -22.69 -35.19 32.85
N TYR A 62 -21.95 -35.76 31.90
CA TYR A 62 -21.49 -35.00 30.74
C TYR A 62 -22.64 -34.92 29.73
N MET A 63 -23.34 -33.79 29.73
CA MET A 63 -24.22 -33.41 28.62
C MET A 63 -23.36 -32.75 27.54
N PRO A 64 -23.27 -33.29 26.31
CA PRO A 64 -22.68 -32.54 25.22
C PRO A 64 -23.62 -31.38 24.88
N VAL A 65 -23.20 -30.15 25.23
CA VAL A 65 -23.86 -28.94 24.74
C VAL A 65 -23.39 -28.74 23.31
N ILE A 66 -24.16 -29.27 22.34
CA ILE A 66 -23.91 -29.00 20.92
C ILE A 66 -24.53 -27.64 20.61
N PHE A 67 -23.69 -26.61 20.50
CA PHE A 67 -24.10 -25.32 19.96
C PHE A 67 -24.23 -25.44 18.44
N GLN A 68 -25.44 -25.75 17.96
CA GLN A 68 -25.75 -25.57 16.54
C GLN A 68 -26.13 -24.10 16.33
N ARG A 69 -25.22 -23.29 15.78
CA ARG A 69 -25.52 -21.90 15.40
C ARG A 69 -26.42 -21.90 14.16
N PRO A 70 -27.41 -20.98 14.08
CA PRO A 70 -28.06 -20.69 12.80
C PRO A 70 -27.01 -20.07 11.88
N PHE A 71 -26.99 -20.54 10.64
CA PHE A 71 -26.14 -20.01 9.57
C PHE A 71 -26.40 -18.51 9.41
N LEU A 72 -25.43 -17.67 9.78
CA LEU A 72 -25.43 -16.25 9.47
C LEU A 72 -24.45 -16.02 8.31
N PRO A 73 -24.85 -15.27 7.26
CA PRO A 73 -24.01 -15.06 6.10
C PRO A 73 -22.77 -14.22 6.46
N GLU A 74 -21.70 -14.50 5.73
CA GLU A 74 -20.32 -14.03 5.88
C GLU A 74 -20.16 -12.51 6.02
N GLN A 75 -20.31 -11.92 7.21
CA GLN A 75 -19.77 -10.59 7.52
C GLN A 75 -19.40 -10.44 9.00
N SER A 76 -18.21 -10.90 9.40
CA SER A 76 -17.46 -10.34 10.54
C SER A 76 -16.02 -10.90 10.60
N GLU A 77 -15.11 -10.25 9.87
CA GLU A 77 -13.65 -10.38 10.04
C GLU A 77 -13.15 -9.69 11.33
N LEU A 78 -13.65 -10.11 12.49
CA LEU A 78 -13.05 -9.76 13.77
C LEU A 78 -12.76 -11.07 14.50
N ARG A 79 -11.47 -11.40 14.64
CA ARG A 79 -10.93 -12.53 15.43
C ARG A 79 -11.36 -12.40 16.90
N ALA A 80 -12.63 -12.65 17.18
CA ALA A 80 -13.24 -12.48 18.49
C ALA A 80 -14.40 -13.46 18.68
N ASP A 81 -14.23 -14.72 18.29
CA ASP A 81 -14.96 -15.81 18.94
C ASP A 81 -14.00 -16.48 19.95
N ARG A 82 -14.48 -16.54 21.19
CA ARG A 82 -13.69 -16.60 22.43
C ARG A 82 -12.94 -17.93 22.60
N TRP A 83 -11.72 -17.83 23.13
CA TRP A 83 -10.69 -18.85 23.13
C TRP A 83 -10.96 -19.99 24.12
N ASN A 84 -10.36 -21.16 23.87
CA ASN A 84 -10.34 -22.30 24.78
C ASN A 84 -9.44 -22.00 26.01
N PRO A 85 -9.94 -22.14 27.25
CA PRO A 85 -9.16 -21.89 28.48
C PRO A 85 -7.88 -22.74 28.61
N VAL A 86 -7.85 -23.93 27.99
CA VAL A 86 -6.66 -24.79 27.98
C VAL A 86 -5.53 -24.16 27.17
N ASP A 87 -5.85 -23.59 26.02
CA ASP A 87 -4.88 -22.95 25.13
C ASP A 87 -4.35 -21.66 25.75
N GLU A 88 -5.21 -20.89 26.43
CA GLU A 88 -4.79 -19.72 27.21
C GLU A 88 -3.83 -20.09 28.36
N LYS A 89 -4.08 -21.19 29.07
CA LYS A 89 -3.20 -21.66 30.15
C LYS A 89 -1.88 -22.20 29.60
N TYR A 90 -1.91 -23.01 28.54
CA TYR A 90 -0.72 -23.49 27.84
C TYR A 90 0.15 -22.33 27.38
N PHE A 91 -0.46 -21.29 26.82
CA PHE A 91 0.20 -20.09 26.35
C PHE A 91 0.88 -19.29 27.47
N LYS A 92 0.15 -19.02 28.57
CA LYS A 92 0.70 -18.34 29.75
C LYS A 92 1.86 -19.10 30.39
N MET A 93 1.86 -20.44 30.31
CA MET A 93 2.97 -21.27 30.79
C MET A 93 4.17 -21.27 29.86
N THR A 94 3.95 -21.36 28.54
CA THR A 94 5.02 -21.57 27.54
C THR A 94 5.78 -20.27 27.20
N ARG A 95 5.12 -19.11 27.34
CA ARG A 95 5.69 -17.79 26.99
C ARG A 95 5.88 -16.87 28.21
N ASN A 96 6.10 -17.45 29.39
CA ASN A 96 6.27 -16.72 30.65
C ASN A 96 7.60 -15.92 30.66
N ALA A 97 7.64 -14.75 31.30
CA ALA A 97 8.84 -13.90 31.42
C ALA A 97 10.06 -14.66 31.98
N ARG A 98 9.85 -15.69 32.80
CA ARG A 98 10.92 -16.55 33.35
C ARG A 98 11.65 -17.39 32.29
N THR A 99 11.09 -17.56 31.09
CA THR A 99 11.76 -18.30 29.99
C THR A 99 12.65 -17.41 29.14
N ALA A 100 12.62 -16.08 29.32
CA ALA A 100 13.34 -15.14 28.45
C ALA A 100 14.87 -15.36 28.46
N ASP A 101 15.47 -15.63 29.62
CA ASP A 101 16.91 -15.90 29.72
C ASP A 101 17.29 -17.24 29.08
N VAL A 102 16.42 -18.25 29.21
CA VAL A 102 16.59 -19.56 28.55
C VAL A 102 16.46 -19.42 27.03
N ASP A 103 15.49 -18.63 26.57
CA ASP A 103 15.26 -18.39 25.14
C ASP A 103 16.41 -17.60 24.50
N ARG A 104 17.05 -16.68 25.24
CA ARG A 104 18.21 -15.91 24.77
C ARG A 104 19.42 -16.81 24.46
N ALA A 105 19.60 -17.89 25.22
CA ALA A 105 20.68 -18.86 24.98
C ALA A 105 20.33 -19.96 23.95
N ARG A 106 19.08 -19.98 23.45
CA ARG A 106 18.55 -21.09 22.66
C ARG A 106 19.01 -21.03 21.20
N LYS A 107 19.49 -22.15 20.67
CA LYS A 107 19.86 -22.31 19.25
C LYS A 107 19.06 -23.45 18.62
N PRO A 108 18.49 -23.26 17.42
CA PRO A 108 17.74 -24.32 16.75
C PRO A 108 18.67 -25.43 16.27
N ASN A 109 18.19 -26.67 16.28
CA ASN A 109 18.86 -27.77 15.57
C ASN A 109 18.60 -27.65 14.06
N LYS A 110 19.25 -28.49 13.23
CA LYS A 110 19.16 -28.42 11.76
C LYS A 110 17.70 -28.48 11.26
N ASP A 111 16.92 -29.45 11.74
CA ASP A 111 15.54 -29.64 11.27
C ASP A 111 14.63 -28.45 11.64
N ILE A 112 14.80 -27.90 12.85
CA ILE A 112 14.07 -26.71 13.27
C ILE A 112 14.51 -25.49 12.48
N LEU A 113 15.81 -25.36 12.19
CA LEU A 113 16.34 -24.25 11.40
C LEU A 113 15.80 -24.31 9.96
N ASP A 114 15.73 -25.50 9.36
CA ASP A 114 15.19 -25.69 8.02
C ASP A 114 13.68 -25.38 7.99
N ARG A 115 12.91 -25.79 9.01
CA ARG A 115 11.51 -25.37 9.17
C ARG A 115 11.37 -23.86 9.36
N LEU A 116 12.21 -23.24 10.20
CA LEU A 116 12.19 -21.79 10.42
C LEU A 116 12.47 -21.03 9.12
N LYS A 117 13.47 -21.43 8.33
CA LYS A 117 13.75 -20.82 7.03
C LYS A 117 12.54 -20.90 6.09
N LEU A 118 11.89 -22.05 6.03
CA LEU A 118 10.66 -22.24 5.24
C LEU A 118 9.53 -21.28 5.67
N VAL A 119 9.42 -21.02 6.98
CA VAL A 119 8.45 -20.05 7.54
C VAL A 119 8.87 -18.60 7.24
N LEU A 120 10.17 -18.28 7.29
CA LEU A 120 10.69 -16.94 6.97
C LEU A 120 10.52 -16.60 5.48
N ASP A 121 10.67 -17.60 4.60
CA ASP A 121 10.48 -17.47 3.15
C ASP A 121 8.99 -17.38 2.76
N LEU A 122 8.06 -17.46 3.72
CA LEU A 122 6.65 -17.25 3.43
C LEU A 122 6.42 -15.81 2.96
N PRO A 123 5.69 -15.64 1.85
CA PRO A 123 5.48 -14.31 1.28
C PRO A 123 4.69 -13.40 2.22
N PRO A 124 4.82 -12.07 2.06
CA PRO A 124 3.95 -11.09 2.72
C PRO A 124 2.47 -11.41 2.44
N GLY A 125 1.59 -11.18 3.42
CA GLY A 125 0.15 -11.44 3.26
C GLY A 125 -0.34 -12.82 3.74
N LEU A 126 0.54 -13.80 3.97
CA LEU A 126 0.13 -15.12 4.45
C LEU A 126 0.00 -15.15 5.99
N ASN A 127 -1.07 -15.75 6.51
CA ASN A 127 -1.20 -15.98 7.95
C ASN A 127 -0.24 -17.10 8.39
N ILE A 128 0.52 -16.85 9.45
CA ILE A 128 1.41 -17.84 10.07
C ILE A 128 0.55 -18.79 10.92
N SER A 129 0.83 -20.10 10.86
CA SER A 129 0.18 -21.07 11.75
C SER A 129 0.55 -20.81 13.21
N GLU A 130 -0.32 -21.16 14.16
CA GLU A 130 -0.01 -20.95 15.59
C GLU A 130 1.25 -21.69 16.01
N SER A 131 1.45 -22.91 15.49
CA SER A 131 2.64 -23.72 15.77
C SER A 131 3.94 -23.08 15.27
N ASP A 132 3.89 -22.42 14.10
CA ASP A 132 5.05 -21.72 13.54
C ASP A 132 5.28 -20.38 14.25
N GLY A 133 4.21 -19.70 14.67
CA GLY A 133 4.29 -18.51 15.52
C GLY A 133 4.94 -18.81 16.88
N ASP A 134 4.58 -19.92 17.51
CA ASP A 134 5.24 -20.40 18.74
C ASP A 134 6.71 -20.73 18.51
N LEU A 135 7.05 -21.30 17.36
CA LEU A 135 8.43 -21.59 16.99
C LEU A 135 9.25 -20.31 16.82
N ILE A 136 8.70 -19.31 16.10
CA ILE A 136 9.32 -17.98 15.94
C ILE A 136 9.52 -17.32 17.30
N TRP A 137 8.48 -17.33 18.17
CA TRP A 137 8.57 -16.76 19.50
C TRP A 137 9.68 -17.41 20.33
N LYS A 138 9.76 -18.75 20.31
CA LYS A 138 10.75 -19.54 21.04
C LYS A 138 12.20 -19.24 20.63
N TYR A 139 12.44 -18.97 19.35
CA TYR A 139 13.77 -18.68 18.80
C TYR A 139 13.99 -17.21 18.45
N ARG A 140 13.14 -16.29 18.95
CA ARG A 140 13.12 -14.86 18.59
C ARG A 140 14.48 -14.16 18.70
N PHE A 141 15.27 -14.46 19.73
CA PHE A 141 16.60 -13.85 19.90
C PHE A 141 17.61 -14.36 18.88
N TYR A 142 17.60 -15.66 18.58
CA TYR A 142 18.44 -16.25 17.53
C TYR A 142 18.07 -15.71 16.15
N LEU A 143 16.76 -15.57 15.87
CA LEU A 143 16.26 -15.02 14.62
C LEU A 143 16.62 -13.54 14.46
N ALA A 144 16.46 -12.75 15.52
CA ALA A 144 16.88 -11.34 15.53
C ALA A 144 18.39 -11.18 15.25
N ASP A 145 19.25 -12.08 15.76
CA ASP A 145 20.70 -12.03 15.52
C ASP A 145 21.11 -12.52 14.12
N LYS A 146 20.51 -13.62 13.63
CA LYS A 146 20.95 -14.28 12.39
C LYS A 146 20.18 -13.89 11.13
N PHE A 147 18.92 -13.51 11.27
CA PHE A 147 18.02 -13.22 10.15
C PHE A 147 17.17 -11.95 10.41
N PRO A 148 17.77 -10.83 10.84
CA PRO A 148 17.02 -9.65 11.31
C PRO A 148 16.05 -9.07 10.29
N GLU A 149 16.39 -9.14 9.00
CA GLU A 149 15.61 -8.58 7.89
C GLU A 149 14.36 -9.42 7.60
N THR A 150 14.52 -10.73 7.45
CA THR A 150 13.43 -11.65 7.08
C THR A 150 12.58 -12.06 8.27
N SER A 151 13.12 -12.02 9.50
CA SER A 151 12.39 -12.47 10.69
C SER A 151 11.54 -11.40 11.36
N LEU A 152 11.78 -10.11 11.10
CA LEU A 152 11.09 -9.03 11.81
C LEU A 152 9.57 -9.07 11.64
N ALA A 153 9.09 -9.10 10.39
CA ALA A 153 7.66 -9.16 10.10
C ALA A 153 7.01 -10.41 10.70
N LYS A 154 7.66 -11.57 10.55
CA LYS A 154 7.17 -12.84 11.09
C LYS A 154 7.17 -12.86 12.62
N PHE A 155 8.15 -12.23 13.25
CA PHE A 155 8.20 -12.03 14.69
C PHE A 155 7.02 -11.18 15.18
N ILE A 156 6.76 -10.03 14.56
CA ILE A 156 5.65 -9.15 14.93
C ILE A 156 4.29 -9.86 14.76
N LEU A 157 4.13 -10.70 13.73
CA LEU A 157 2.95 -11.55 13.54
C LEU A 157 2.80 -12.65 14.60
N SER A 158 3.91 -13.10 15.21
CA SER A 158 3.90 -14.13 16.27
C SER A 158 3.51 -13.58 17.65
N VAL A 159 3.53 -12.26 17.83
CA VAL A 159 3.22 -11.58 19.09
C VAL A 159 1.69 -11.52 19.27
N ARG A 160 1.21 -11.90 20.45
CA ARG A 160 -0.20 -11.72 20.83
C ARG A 160 -0.33 -10.43 21.62
N TRP A 161 -0.79 -9.39 20.94
CA TRP A 161 -0.83 -8.01 21.44
C TRP A 161 -1.85 -7.79 22.56
N GLU A 162 -2.75 -8.75 22.80
CA GLU A 162 -3.74 -8.74 23.88
C GLU A 162 -3.11 -8.98 25.26
N TYR A 163 -1.87 -9.48 25.32
CA TYR A 163 -1.18 -9.80 26.56
C TYR A 163 -0.03 -8.83 26.82
N THR A 164 -0.19 -7.96 27.83
CA THR A 164 0.76 -6.91 28.19
C THR A 164 2.19 -7.41 28.40
N GLU A 165 2.38 -8.58 29.03
CA GLU A 165 3.70 -9.17 29.24
C GLU A 165 4.45 -9.49 27.92
N GLN A 166 3.72 -9.91 26.89
CA GLN A 166 4.31 -10.17 25.57
C GLN A 166 4.58 -8.89 24.81
N VAL A 167 3.68 -7.91 24.92
CA VAL A 167 3.92 -6.57 24.37
C VAL A 167 5.21 -5.99 24.95
N ASN A 168 5.40 -6.06 26.27
CA ASN A 168 6.60 -5.57 26.93
C ASN A 168 7.87 -6.28 26.44
N GLN A 169 7.86 -7.62 26.40
CA GLN A 169 9.01 -8.39 25.88
C GLN A 169 9.29 -8.11 24.40
N ALA A 170 8.23 -7.97 23.59
CA ALA A 170 8.36 -7.71 22.17
C ALA A 170 8.94 -6.33 21.91
N VAL A 171 8.46 -5.30 22.61
CA VAL A 171 9.01 -3.95 22.53
C VAL A 171 10.48 -3.96 22.97
N GLU A 172 10.82 -4.59 24.09
CA GLU A 172 12.20 -4.63 24.56
C GLU A 172 13.15 -5.27 23.54
N LEU A 173 12.70 -6.34 22.88
CA LEU A 173 13.45 -6.96 21.79
C LEU A 173 13.52 -6.05 20.54
N LEU A 174 12.45 -5.34 20.20
CA LEU A 174 12.44 -4.38 19.09
C LEU A 174 13.42 -3.23 19.32
N LYS A 175 13.60 -2.76 20.55
CA LYS A 175 14.62 -1.74 20.90
C LYS A 175 16.03 -2.22 20.62
N GLN A 176 16.29 -3.51 20.85
CA GLN A 176 17.58 -4.15 20.64
C GLN A 176 17.73 -4.75 19.24
N TRP A 177 16.70 -4.64 18.39
CA TRP A 177 16.71 -5.24 17.07
C TRP A 177 17.81 -4.63 16.20
N PRO A 178 18.57 -5.42 15.43
CA PRO A 178 19.59 -4.89 14.54
C PRO A 178 19.03 -3.87 13.55
N THR A 179 19.90 -2.95 13.10
CA THR A 179 19.57 -2.01 12.03
C THR A 179 19.37 -2.78 10.72
N ILE A 180 18.20 -2.64 10.11
CA ILE A 180 17.85 -3.23 8.82
C ILE A 180 17.56 -2.14 7.80
N ALA A 181 17.69 -2.46 6.52
CA ALA A 181 17.36 -1.53 5.45
C ALA A 181 15.87 -1.13 5.50
N PRO A 182 15.53 0.13 5.12
CA PRO A 182 14.15 0.63 5.17
C PRO A 182 13.14 -0.20 4.35
N GLU A 183 13.59 -0.83 3.27
CA GLU A 183 12.76 -1.70 2.43
C GLU A 183 12.13 -2.88 3.20
N HIS A 184 12.83 -3.40 4.22
CA HIS A 184 12.36 -4.54 5.01
C HIS A 184 11.31 -4.16 6.06
N VAL A 185 11.13 -2.87 6.39
CA VAL A 185 10.08 -2.42 7.32
C VAL A 185 8.79 -2.02 6.61
N LEU A 186 8.79 -1.92 5.28
CA LEU A 186 7.60 -1.54 4.51
C LEU A 186 6.45 -2.53 4.70
N GLU A 187 6.76 -3.81 4.94
CA GLU A 187 5.76 -4.86 5.19
C GLU A 187 4.92 -4.54 6.43
N LEU A 188 5.50 -3.85 7.42
CA LEU A 188 4.84 -3.47 8.67
C LEU A 188 3.79 -2.37 8.51
N PHE A 189 3.71 -1.72 7.35
CA PHE A 189 2.67 -0.74 7.03
C PHE A 189 1.43 -1.37 6.41
N THR A 190 1.49 -2.66 6.04
CA THR A 190 0.35 -3.38 5.45
C THR A 190 -0.78 -3.60 6.47
N ARG A 191 -1.97 -3.97 5.98
CA ARG A 191 -3.16 -4.23 6.82
C ARG A 191 -2.94 -5.33 7.87
N GLN A 192 -1.97 -6.22 7.69
CA GLN A 192 -1.69 -7.30 8.64
C GLN A 192 -1.15 -6.79 9.99
N PHE A 193 -0.50 -5.62 9.98
CA PHE A 193 0.16 -5.05 11.14
C PHE A 193 -0.59 -3.82 11.60
N LEU A 194 -1.56 -4.00 12.49
CA LEU A 194 -2.40 -2.89 13.00
C LEU A 194 -1.90 -2.34 14.34
N HIS A 195 -1.03 -3.07 15.04
CA HIS A 195 -0.60 -2.65 16.37
C HIS A 195 0.34 -1.43 16.30
N PRO A 196 0.10 -0.35 17.09
CA PRO A 196 0.90 0.87 17.05
C PRO A 196 2.40 0.64 17.26
N ALA A 197 2.80 -0.30 18.12
CA ALA A 197 4.22 -0.61 18.37
C ALA A 197 4.99 -0.94 17.08
N GLY A 198 4.45 -1.86 16.27
CA GLY A 198 5.09 -2.28 15.03
C GLY A 198 5.16 -1.15 14.00
N ARG A 199 4.09 -0.36 13.87
CA ARG A 199 4.03 0.78 12.94
C ARG A 199 4.98 1.89 13.34
N ARG A 200 5.00 2.26 14.61
CA ARG A 200 5.87 3.32 15.14
C ARG A 200 7.34 2.92 15.08
N PHE A 201 7.65 1.64 15.33
CA PHE A 201 8.98 1.08 15.07
C PHE A 201 9.35 1.16 13.58
N ALA A 202 8.43 0.81 12.67
CA ALA A 202 8.66 0.92 11.23
C ALA A 202 8.93 2.36 10.80
N VAL A 203 8.18 3.34 11.32
CA VAL A 203 8.42 4.78 11.09
C VAL A 203 9.82 5.18 11.56
N HIS A 204 10.22 4.76 12.77
CA HIS A 204 11.56 5.06 13.28
C HIS A 204 12.67 4.47 12.40
N ARG A 205 12.49 3.28 11.84
CA ARG A 205 13.45 2.69 10.89
C ARG A 205 13.43 3.39 9.52
N LEU A 206 12.28 3.86 9.08
CA LEU A 206 12.13 4.62 7.85
C LEU A 206 12.85 5.99 7.92
N GLU A 207 13.17 6.50 9.11
CA GLU A 207 13.99 7.71 9.27
C GLU A 207 15.37 7.59 8.61
N ALA A 208 15.94 6.38 8.55
CA ALA A 208 17.23 6.12 7.92
C ALA A 208 17.18 6.15 6.37
N ALA A 209 15.98 6.10 5.77
CA ALA A 209 15.83 6.16 4.32
C ALA A 209 16.24 7.53 3.76
N SER A 210 16.97 7.51 2.65
CA SER A 210 17.27 8.72 1.90
C SER A 210 16.00 9.34 1.31
N ASP A 211 16.02 10.63 0.96
CA ASP A 211 14.86 11.29 0.34
C ASP A 211 14.50 10.67 -1.02
N GLU A 212 15.51 10.26 -1.81
CA GLU A 212 15.30 9.58 -3.10
C GLU A 212 14.59 8.24 -2.92
N GLU A 213 15.04 7.41 -1.95
CA GLU A 213 14.39 6.13 -1.65
C GLU A 213 12.98 6.34 -1.10
N LEU A 214 12.76 7.35 -0.27
CA LEU A 214 11.45 7.64 0.27
C LEU A 214 10.45 8.02 -0.84
N ILE A 215 10.88 8.78 -1.85
CA ILE A 215 10.05 9.13 -3.01
C ILE A 215 9.60 7.87 -3.78
N LEU A 216 10.46 6.86 -3.91
CA LEU A 216 10.12 5.60 -4.60
C LEU A 216 8.98 4.82 -3.93
N TYR A 217 8.76 4.98 -2.63
CA TYR A 217 7.69 4.31 -1.89
C TYR A 217 6.60 5.26 -1.39
N LEU A 218 6.72 6.56 -1.70
CA LEU A 218 5.89 7.61 -1.09
C LEU A 218 4.40 7.41 -1.34
N TYR A 219 4.02 7.01 -2.56
CA TYR A 219 2.62 6.76 -2.86
C TYR A 219 2.05 5.59 -2.03
N GLN A 220 2.81 4.51 -1.86
CA GLN A 220 2.42 3.37 -1.04
C GLN A 220 2.33 3.73 0.45
N LEU A 221 3.22 4.61 0.93
CA LEU A 221 3.15 5.14 2.29
C LEU A 221 1.93 6.05 2.50
N VAL A 222 1.53 6.82 1.49
CA VAL A 222 0.25 7.55 1.51
C VAL A 222 -0.91 6.56 1.62
N GLN A 223 -0.90 5.46 0.86
CA GLN A 223 -1.93 4.42 0.98
C GLN A 223 -1.94 3.72 2.35
N ALA A 224 -0.76 3.56 2.98
CA ALA A 224 -0.65 2.97 4.31
C ALA A 224 -1.37 3.76 5.41
N LEU A 225 -1.62 5.06 5.20
CA LEU A 225 -2.40 5.90 6.12
C LEU A 225 -3.83 5.37 6.34
N ARG A 226 -4.39 4.62 5.38
CA ARG A 226 -5.69 3.94 5.52
C ARG A 226 -5.73 2.98 6.69
N TYR A 227 -4.59 2.39 7.02
CA TYR A 227 -4.45 1.35 8.05
C TYR A 227 -3.90 1.89 9.38
N GLU A 228 -3.53 3.18 9.43
CA GLU A 228 -3.04 3.83 10.65
C GLU A 228 -4.15 4.03 11.68
N ASN A 229 -3.76 4.34 12.92
CA ASN A 229 -4.72 4.73 13.94
C ASN A 229 -5.24 6.14 13.66
N TRP A 230 -6.46 6.23 13.13
CA TRP A 230 -7.08 7.51 12.79
C TRP A 230 -7.32 8.41 14.01
N HIS A 231 -7.53 7.84 15.21
CA HIS A 231 -7.67 8.64 16.42
C HIS A 231 -6.40 9.43 16.72
N ASP A 232 -5.23 8.78 16.61
CA ASP A 232 -3.92 9.45 16.77
C ASP A 232 -3.75 10.55 15.71
N ILE A 233 -4.07 10.26 14.44
CA ILE A 233 -3.98 11.22 13.33
C ILE A 233 -4.85 12.45 13.59
N PHE A 234 -6.10 12.26 14.04
CA PHE A 234 -7.05 13.34 14.35
C PHE A 234 -6.72 14.08 15.65
N SER A 235 -6.03 13.45 16.59
CA SER A 235 -5.61 14.06 17.86
C SER A 235 -4.64 15.23 17.63
N VAL A 236 -3.81 15.13 16.59
CA VAL A 236 -2.93 16.22 16.14
C VAL A 236 -3.75 17.21 15.32
N ARG A 237 -4.28 18.23 16.01
CA ARG A 237 -5.02 19.31 15.34
C ARG A 237 -4.07 20.32 14.69
N PRO A 238 -4.41 20.85 13.50
CA PRO A 238 -3.75 22.04 12.98
C PRO A 238 -3.95 23.17 13.99
N LYS A 239 -2.85 23.78 14.47
CA LYS A 239 -2.91 24.86 15.47
C LYS A 239 -3.67 26.03 14.84
N ARG A 240 -4.81 26.46 15.39
CA ARG A 240 -5.53 27.63 14.84
C ARG A 240 -4.66 28.88 14.95
N ASN A 241 -4.31 29.48 13.81
CA ASN A 241 -3.98 30.90 13.75
C ASN A 241 -5.27 31.68 13.45
N ASP A 242 -5.62 32.66 14.28
CA ASP A 242 -6.79 33.55 14.15
C ASP A 242 -6.76 34.46 12.88
N ARG A 243 -5.93 34.16 11.88
CA ARG A 243 -5.83 34.89 10.61
C ARG A 243 -6.47 34.18 9.42
N THR A 244 -6.92 32.93 9.55
CA THR A 244 -7.45 32.12 8.43
C THR A 244 -8.96 31.90 8.50
N SER A 245 -9.71 32.95 8.83
CA SER A 245 -11.15 32.97 8.54
C SER A 245 -11.33 33.72 7.21
N LYS A 246 -11.48 32.95 6.12
CA LYS A 246 -11.65 33.40 4.71
C LYS A 246 -10.37 33.93 4.05
N ARG A 247 -9.58 33.04 3.44
CA ARG A 247 -8.77 33.39 2.26
C ARG A 247 -9.27 32.52 1.13
N ASN A 248 -10.16 33.07 0.30
CA ASN A 248 -10.51 32.48 -0.97
C ASN A 248 -9.35 32.68 -1.95
N VAL A 249 -9.20 31.75 -2.90
CA VAL A 249 -8.18 31.75 -3.96
C VAL A 249 -8.18 33.04 -4.79
N SER A 250 -9.28 33.81 -4.77
CA SER A 250 -9.44 35.10 -5.45
C SER A 250 -8.66 36.28 -4.84
N ASP A 251 -8.32 36.24 -3.55
CA ASP A 251 -7.94 37.45 -2.81
C ASP A 251 -6.42 37.68 -2.76
N VAL A 252 -5.61 36.67 -3.11
CA VAL A 252 -4.13 36.77 -3.08
C VAL A 252 -3.57 37.51 -4.31
N ILE A 253 -4.38 37.78 -5.33
CA ILE A 253 -3.93 38.38 -6.60
C ILE A 253 -4.27 39.89 -6.71
N LYS A 254 -4.97 40.50 -5.75
CA LYS A 254 -5.47 41.89 -5.89
C LYS A 254 -4.89 42.95 -4.94
N GLU A 255 -3.94 42.64 -4.07
CA GLU A 255 -3.28 43.68 -3.26
C GLU A 255 -2.06 44.24 -3.98
N GLY A 256 -2.35 45.17 -4.89
CA GLY A 256 -1.36 45.94 -5.64
C GLY A 256 -2.00 47.10 -6.40
N ASN A 257 -2.96 47.81 -5.80
CA ASN A 257 -3.26 49.20 -6.16
C ASN A 257 -4.32 49.86 -5.26
N SER A 258 -4.18 51.17 -5.14
CA SER A 258 -5.13 52.21 -4.73
C SER A 258 -5.30 52.59 -3.25
N GLU A 259 -5.11 53.90 -3.07
CA GLU A 259 -5.19 54.81 -1.94
C GLU A 259 -6.53 54.90 -1.20
N GLU A 260 -6.44 55.58 -0.06
CA GLU A 260 -7.46 55.97 0.91
C GLU A 260 -8.83 56.41 0.33
N VAL A 261 -9.93 55.91 0.91
CA VAL A 261 -11.10 56.74 1.24
C VAL A 261 -11.73 56.23 2.55
N LYS A 262 -11.88 57.16 3.51
CA LYS A 262 -12.61 56.98 4.77
C LYS A 262 -14.12 56.96 4.53
N SER A 263 -14.85 56.07 5.21
CA SER A 263 -16.20 56.40 5.70
C SER A 263 -16.60 55.55 6.91
N THR A 264 -16.95 56.28 7.97
CA THR A 264 -17.57 55.91 9.23
C THR A 264 -18.89 55.14 9.07
N SER A 265 -19.18 54.16 9.96
CA SER A 265 -20.18 54.33 11.04
C SER A 265 -20.73 53.03 11.66
N LEU A 266 -20.90 53.11 12.99
CA LEU A 266 -21.99 52.60 13.84
C LEU A 266 -22.08 51.10 14.19
N THR A 267 -21.61 50.86 15.41
CA THR A 267 -22.03 49.89 16.43
C THR A 267 -23.50 49.45 16.38
N SER A 268 -23.75 48.14 16.53
CA SER A 268 -24.82 47.69 17.43
C SER A 268 -24.45 46.37 18.11
N ASN A 269 -24.34 46.46 19.43
CA ASN A 269 -24.24 45.38 20.39
C ASN A 269 -25.58 44.64 20.47
N ARG A 270 -25.57 43.31 20.37
CA ARG A 270 -26.57 42.46 21.03
C ARG A 270 -25.90 41.22 21.62
N LYS A 271 -25.61 41.29 22.93
CA LYS A 271 -25.51 40.13 23.83
C LYS A 271 -26.93 39.59 24.05
N ILE A 272 -27.12 38.27 24.20
CA ILE A 272 -27.43 37.50 25.44
C ILE A 272 -28.26 36.27 24.96
N PRO A 273 -28.37 35.08 25.61
CA PRO A 273 -27.61 34.45 26.71
C PRO A 273 -27.15 32.99 26.44
N SER A 274 -26.27 32.56 27.34
CA SER A 274 -25.98 31.18 27.75
C SER A 274 -27.15 30.45 28.42
N SER A 275 -27.46 29.23 27.95
CA SER A 275 -28.02 28.13 28.77
C SER A 275 -27.83 26.79 28.04
N PHE A 276 -27.81 25.69 28.78
CA PHE A 276 -27.47 24.30 28.39
C PHE A 276 -25.99 23.90 28.50
N ARG A 277 -25.52 23.85 29.77
CA ARG A 277 -24.67 22.74 30.21
C ARG A 277 -25.58 21.57 30.58
N THR A 278 -25.49 20.46 29.85
CA THR A 278 -25.80 19.12 30.37
C THR A 278 -24.68 18.18 29.95
N GLY A 279 -24.12 17.49 30.95
CA GLY A 279 -22.89 16.73 30.82
C GLY A 279 -23.04 15.47 29.98
N ARG A 280 -22.11 15.27 29.05
CA ARG A 280 -21.79 13.99 28.38
C ARG A 280 -20.32 13.92 27.97
N GLY A 281 -19.42 14.49 28.78
CA GLY A 281 -17.97 14.51 28.51
C GLY A 281 -17.13 13.42 29.21
N GLY A 282 -17.71 12.64 30.12
CA GLY A 282 -16.95 11.70 30.97
C GLY A 282 -17.00 10.22 30.59
N ALA A 283 -17.86 9.83 29.64
CA ALA A 283 -18.05 8.42 29.28
C ALA A 283 -17.11 7.93 28.16
N LEU A 284 -16.70 8.82 27.25
CA LEU A 284 -15.78 8.48 26.15
C LEU A 284 -14.34 8.25 26.65
N SER A 285 -13.86 9.06 27.61
CA SER A 285 -12.51 8.93 28.17
C SER A 285 -12.29 7.65 28.99
N ASN A 286 -13.33 7.15 29.65
CA ASN A 286 -13.25 5.89 30.42
C ASN A 286 -13.26 4.65 29.52
N ILE A 287 -13.95 4.71 28.37
CA ILE A 287 -13.92 3.66 27.35
C ILE A 287 -12.55 3.63 26.65
N GLU A 288 -11.95 4.81 26.42
CA GLU A 288 -10.62 4.96 25.80
C GLU A 288 -9.49 4.44 26.69
N ARG A 289 -9.49 4.76 27.99
CA ARG A 289 -8.52 4.19 28.95
C ARG A 289 -8.60 2.67 28.98
N SER A 290 -9.82 2.12 28.97
CA SER A 290 -10.06 0.68 28.95
C SER A 290 -9.52 0.02 27.67
N ARG A 291 -9.54 0.73 26.53
CA ARG A 291 -9.11 0.21 25.22
C ARG A 291 -7.59 0.28 25.03
N GLU A 292 -6.93 1.34 25.53
CA GLU A 292 -5.47 1.42 25.60
C GLU A 292 -4.90 0.40 26.61
N GLU A 293 -5.58 0.20 27.75
CA GLU A 293 -5.26 -0.84 28.73
C GLU A 293 -5.43 -2.26 28.15
N LEU A 294 -6.41 -2.49 27.27
CA LEU A 294 -6.66 -3.76 26.56
C LEU A 294 -5.64 -4.09 25.45
N ILE A 295 -4.96 -3.09 24.88
CA ILE A 295 -4.00 -3.24 23.77
C ILE A 295 -2.54 -3.24 24.29
N GLY A 296 -2.33 -3.04 25.59
CA GLY A 296 -0.97 -3.00 26.18
C GLY A 296 -0.12 -1.82 25.74
N TRP A 297 -0.72 -0.76 25.17
CA TRP A 297 -0.02 0.42 24.67
C TRP A 297 0.14 1.47 25.78
N HIS A 298 1.19 1.32 26.60
CA HIS A 298 1.47 2.22 27.72
C HIS A 298 2.05 3.57 27.30
N SER A 299 1.88 4.60 28.15
CA SER A 299 2.41 5.96 27.96
C SER A 299 3.94 6.01 27.79
N ASP A 300 4.67 5.02 28.32
CA ASP A 300 6.11 4.92 28.16
C ASP A 300 6.52 4.49 26.74
N LEU A 301 5.70 3.70 26.04
CA LEU A 301 5.92 3.36 24.63
C LEU A 301 5.75 4.57 23.70
N LYS A 302 4.83 5.48 24.06
CA LYS A 302 4.65 6.77 23.37
C LYS A 302 5.85 7.71 23.55
N LYS A 303 6.72 7.50 24.56
CA LYS A 303 7.90 8.35 24.78
C LYS A 303 9.07 8.01 23.87
N GLU A 304 9.23 6.76 23.44
CA GLU A 304 10.35 6.36 22.58
C GLU A 304 10.00 6.51 21.09
N TRP A 305 8.87 5.94 20.64
CA TRP A 305 8.43 6.04 19.25
C TRP A 305 7.29 7.06 19.10
N LYS A 306 7.68 8.34 19.15
CA LYS A 306 6.77 9.48 19.30
C LYS A 306 5.95 9.81 18.05
N GLU A 307 6.48 9.54 16.86
CA GLU A 307 5.94 10.04 15.59
C GLU A 307 5.13 8.97 14.84
N ASP A 308 3.96 9.33 14.30
CA ASP A 308 3.16 8.45 13.44
C ASP A 308 3.59 8.65 11.99
N LEU A 309 3.11 7.77 11.09
CA LEU A 309 3.47 7.86 9.69
C LEU A 309 3.06 9.22 9.08
N ALA A 310 1.88 9.74 9.43
CA ALA A 310 1.40 11.03 8.92
C ALA A 310 2.31 12.20 9.33
N SER A 311 2.72 12.25 10.61
CA SER A 311 3.61 13.30 11.12
C SER A 311 5.00 13.18 10.52
N PHE A 312 5.52 11.95 10.38
CA PHE A 312 6.80 11.68 9.74
C PHE A 312 6.84 12.18 8.29
N LEU A 313 5.83 11.85 7.49
CA LEU A 313 5.73 12.31 6.10
C LEU A 313 5.66 13.83 6.00
N ILE A 314 4.86 14.48 6.87
CA ILE A 314 4.76 15.95 6.92
C ILE A 314 6.11 16.57 7.31
N ARG A 315 6.81 16.02 8.31
CA ARG A 315 8.12 16.53 8.73
C ARG A 315 9.16 16.40 7.63
N ARG A 316 9.21 15.26 6.93
CA ARG A 316 10.11 15.06 5.77
C ARG A 316 9.78 16.03 4.63
N ALA A 317 8.49 16.27 4.37
CA ALA A 317 8.05 17.25 3.39
C ALA A 317 8.44 18.70 3.73
N GLN A 318 8.56 19.06 5.01
CA GLN A 318 9.07 20.40 5.41
C GLN A 318 10.56 20.59 5.12
N LEU A 319 11.31 19.52 4.86
CA LEU A 319 12.74 19.58 4.61
C LEU A 319 13.10 19.50 3.13
N ASN A 320 12.26 18.85 2.32
CA ASN A 320 12.52 18.61 0.91
C ASN A 320 11.27 18.87 0.04
N PHE A 321 11.40 19.82 -0.89
CA PHE A 321 10.29 20.21 -1.77
C PHE A 321 9.84 19.09 -2.72
N ARG A 322 10.73 18.19 -3.17
CA ARG A 322 10.35 17.06 -4.03
C ARG A 322 9.40 16.11 -3.29
N ILE A 323 9.65 15.87 -2.00
CA ILE A 323 8.73 15.11 -1.13
C ILE A 323 7.45 15.92 -0.92
N ALA A 324 7.53 17.22 -0.63
CA ALA A 324 6.37 18.08 -0.44
C ALA A 324 5.41 18.08 -1.64
N ASN A 325 5.95 18.26 -2.85
CA ASN A 325 5.20 18.27 -4.10
C ASN A 325 4.46 16.95 -4.31
N ASN A 326 5.17 15.82 -4.25
CA ASN A 326 4.57 14.51 -4.47
C ASN A 326 3.54 14.18 -3.37
N LEU A 327 3.87 14.42 -2.10
CA LEU A 327 2.97 14.19 -0.97
C LEU A 327 1.68 15.01 -1.09
N TYR A 328 1.80 16.30 -1.47
CA TYR A 328 0.66 17.18 -1.69
C TYR A 328 -0.28 16.63 -2.76
N TRP A 329 0.25 16.26 -3.93
CA TRP A 329 -0.55 15.75 -5.03
C TRP A 329 -1.18 14.39 -4.71
N PHE A 330 -0.47 13.49 -4.04
CA PHE A 330 -1.02 12.19 -3.63
C PHE A 330 -2.12 12.34 -2.58
N LEU A 331 -1.94 13.21 -1.57
CA LEU A 331 -2.98 13.47 -0.58
C LEU A 331 -4.20 14.16 -1.19
N ARG A 332 -3.99 15.12 -2.10
CA ARG A 332 -5.08 15.83 -2.80
C ARG A 332 -5.92 14.87 -3.64
N LEU A 333 -5.26 13.96 -4.37
CA LEU A 333 -5.89 12.91 -5.16
C LEU A 333 -6.78 12.01 -4.29
N GLU A 334 -6.26 11.51 -3.17
CA GLU A 334 -7.00 10.60 -2.28
C GLU A 334 -8.09 11.29 -1.45
N ALA A 335 -7.91 12.59 -1.18
CA ALA A 335 -8.88 13.44 -0.50
C ALA A 335 -10.10 13.77 -1.38
N ASN A 336 -10.05 13.56 -2.70
CA ASN A 336 -11.08 14.02 -3.65
C ASN A 336 -11.44 15.50 -3.42
N SER A 337 -10.43 16.35 -3.14
CA SER A 337 -10.63 17.79 -2.96
C SER A 337 -10.89 18.44 -4.32
N ASN A 338 -12.10 18.24 -4.85
CA ASN A 338 -12.64 18.98 -5.98
C ASN A 338 -12.93 20.40 -5.49
N ASP A 339 -11.91 21.25 -5.47
CA ASP A 339 -12.08 22.69 -5.26
C ASP A 339 -12.56 23.31 -6.58
N GLY A 340 -13.84 23.13 -6.93
CA GLY A 340 -14.44 23.76 -8.10
C GLY A 340 -15.68 23.02 -8.62
N GLU A 341 -16.68 23.80 -9.01
CA GLU A 341 -17.99 23.44 -9.55
C GLU A 341 -17.95 22.49 -10.76
N ASP A 342 -17.69 21.22 -10.53
CA ASP A 342 -18.01 20.16 -11.48
C ASP A 342 -19.29 19.46 -10.98
N ASP A 343 -20.39 19.80 -11.64
CA ASP A 343 -21.73 19.20 -11.51
C ASP A 343 -21.69 17.72 -11.95
N PHE A 344 -21.14 16.83 -11.12
CA PHE A 344 -21.10 15.39 -11.38
C PHE A 344 -21.30 14.54 -10.12
N SER A 345 -22.02 13.42 -10.31
CA SER A 345 -22.65 12.53 -9.33
C SER A 345 -21.75 12.01 -8.19
N GLU A 346 -22.35 11.84 -7.01
CA GLU A 346 -21.82 11.16 -5.82
C GLU A 346 -21.25 9.74 -6.07
N GLN A 347 -21.51 9.15 -7.25
CA GLN A 347 -21.10 7.80 -7.65
C GLN A 347 -19.60 7.62 -7.97
N ASP A 348 -18.82 8.67 -8.21
CA ASP A 348 -17.38 8.57 -8.56
C ASP A 348 -16.45 8.60 -7.34
N THR A 349 -16.98 8.47 -6.13
CA THR A 349 -16.20 8.50 -4.89
C THR A 349 -15.46 7.18 -4.66
N LEU A 350 -14.16 7.23 -4.92
CA LEU A 350 -13.28 6.06 -4.87
C LEU A 350 -12.95 5.57 -3.45
N ASN A 351 -13.11 6.45 -2.47
CA ASN A 351 -12.81 6.22 -1.07
C ASN A 351 -14.06 6.39 -0.22
N SER A 352 -14.21 5.58 0.84
CA SER A 352 -15.27 5.77 1.82
C SER A 352 -15.21 7.17 2.43
N PRO A 353 -16.34 7.79 2.81
CA PRO A 353 -16.38 9.16 3.28
C PRO A 353 -15.48 9.38 4.50
N ASP A 354 -15.31 8.39 5.37
CA ASP A 354 -14.43 8.50 6.53
C ASP A 354 -12.94 8.44 6.16
N THR A 355 -12.57 7.64 5.15
CA THR A 355 -11.21 7.62 4.61
C THR A 355 -10.86 8.96 3.96
N GLN A 356 -11.79 9.55 3.21
CA GLN A 356 -11.60 10.89 2.62
C GLN A 356 -11.42 11.96 3.70
N LYS A 357 -12.19 11.90 4.81
CA LYS A 357 -12.01 12.83 5.94
C LYS A 357 -10.60 12.71 6.55
N MET A 358 -10.08 11.49 6.68
CA MET A 358 -8.71 11.26 7.16
C MET A 358 -7.69 11.92 6.24
N TYR A 359 -7.74 11.66 4.92
CA TYR A 359 -6.81 12.28 3.96
C TYR A 359 -6.94 13.81 3.91
N LYS A 360 -8.15 14.36 3.91
CA LYS A 360 -8.40 15.81 4.01
C LYS A 360 -7.77 16.40 5.28
N HIS A 361 -7.88 15.71 6.41
CA HIS A 361 -7.27 16.15 7.66
C HIS A 361 -5.74 16.15 7.58
N VAL A 362 -5.13 15.10 7.02
CA VAL A 362 -3.66 15.05 6.82
C VAL A 362 -3.19 16.13 5.85
N LEU A 363 -3.92 16.37 4.75
CA LEU A 363 -3.64 17.46 3.81
C LEU A 363 -3.70 18.82 4.49
N ASN A 364 -4.72 19.08 5.31
CA ASN A 364 -4.82 20.32 6.08
C ASN A 364 -3.69 20.46 7.11
N ARG A 365 -3.25 19.36 7.73
CA ARG A 365 -2.08 19.36 8.61
C ARG A 365 -0.80 19.72 7.85
N LEU A 366 -0.60 19.20 6.64
CA LEU A 366 0.54 19.52 5.77
C LEU A 366 0.58 21.02 5.43
N LEU A 367 -0.53 21.56 4.91
CA LEU A 367 -0.63 22.97 4.53
C LEU A 367 -0.41 23.89 5.73
N HIS A 368 -1.02 23.56 6.88
CA HIS A 368 -0.80 24.30 8.11
C HIS A 368 0.66 24.23 8.59
N ALA A 369 1.31 23.07 8.47
CA ALA A 369 2.71 22.90 8.82
C ALA A 369 3.63 23.73 7.92
N PHE A 370 3.24 24.00 6.67
CA PHE A 370 3.96 24.92 5.80
C PHE A 370 3.72 26.38 6.13
N ASP A 371 2.47 26.78 6.42
CA ASP A 371 2.14 28.14 6.86
C ASP A 371 2.84 28.54 8.17
N ALA A 372 2.85 27.63 9.14
CA ALA A 372 3.51 27.83 10.43
C ALA A 372 5.02 27.52 10.42
N GLY A 373 5.55 27.07 9.28
CA GLY A 373 6.94 26.66 9.10
C GLY A 373 7.89 27.82 8.84
N SER A 374 9.06 27.50 8.28
CA SER A 374 10.04 28.49 7.82
C SER A 374 9.49 29.33 6.64
N PRO A 375 10.11 30.48 6.33
CA PRO A 375 9.76 31.26 5.13
C PRO A 375 9.83 30.45 3.83
N THR A 376 10.73 29.46 3.75
CA THR A 376 10.80 28.53 2.62
C THR A 376 9.57 27.65 2.52
N CYS A 377 9.10 27.08 3.63
CA CYS A 377 7.86 26.31 3.66
C CYS A 377 6.63 27.17 3.30
N GLN A 378 6.57 28.41 3.78
CA GLN A 378 5.51 29.35 3.42
C GLN A 378 5.50 29.65 1.92
N LYS A 379 6.69 29.84 1.32
CA LYS A 379 6.87 29.97 -0.13
C LYS A 379 6.38 28.71 -0.85
N TRP A 380 6.79 27.52 -0.42
CA TRP A 380 6.33 26.26 -0.99
C TRP A 380 4.82 26.10 -0.93
N ASN A 381 4.17 26.54 0.16
CA ASN A 381 2.72 26.51 0.26
C ASN A 381 2.07 27.36 -0.85
N ILE A 382 2.58 28.57 -1.06
CA ILE A 382 2.12 29.45 -2.14
C ILE A 382 2.33 28.79 -3.51
N GLU A 383 3.49 28.18 -3.74
CA GLU A 383 3.80 27.48 -5.00
C GLU A 383 2.86 26.28 -5.24
N LEU A 384 2.55 25.47 -4.22
CA LEU A 384 1.61 24.34 -4.34
C LEU A 384 0.17 24.79 -4.64
N LEU A 385 -0.24 25.93 -4.08
CA LEU A 385 -1.54 26.53 -4.39
C LEU A 385 -1.57 27.11 -5.81
N GLN A 386 -0.48 27.73 -6.26
CA GLN A 386 -0.32 28.19 -7.65
C GLN A 386 -0.35 27.03 -8.64
N GLN A 387 0.37 25.95 -8.33
CA GLN A 387 0.33 24.71 -9.11
C GLN A 387 -1.10 24.16 -9.24
N THR A 388 -1.88 24.15 -8.15
CA THR A 388 -3.28 23.72 -8.18
C THR A 388 -4.10 24.55 -9.15
N GLN A 389 -4.04 25.88 -9.01
CA GLN A 389 -4.79 26.79 -9.86
C GLN A 389 -4.41 26.60 -11.33
N PHE A 390 -3.11 26.51 -11.61
CA PHE A 390 -2.58 26.26 -12.96
C PHE A 390 -3.13 24.97 -13.59
N ILE A 391 -3.17 23.86 -12.83
CA ILE A 391 -3.73 22.59 -13.32
C ILE A 391 -5.24 22.72 -13.58
N GLN A 392 -5.98 23.45 -12.74
CA GLN A 392 -7.40 23.71 -12.95
C GLN A 392 -7.66 24.57 -14.20
N ASP A 393 -6.84 25.61 -14.44
CA ASP A 393 -6.92 26.45 -15.63
C ASP A 393 -6.61 25.64 -16.91
N LEU A 394 -5.58 24.79 -16.88
CA LEU A 394 -5.26 23.87 -17.98
C LEU A 394 -6.39 22.86 -18.24
N CYS A 395 -7.04 22.36 -17.19
CA CYS A 395 -8.18 21.46 -17.30
C CYS A 395 -9.37 22.16 -17.99
N ARG A 396 -9.69 23.40 -17.56
CA ARG A 396 -10.75 24.22 -18.18
C ARG A 396 -10.47 24.50 -19.66
N LEU A 397 -9.22 24.86 -19.98
CA LEU A 397 -8.77 25.03 -21.35
C LEU A 397 -9.01 23.76 -22.18
N LEU A 398 -8.51 22.61 -21.72
CA LEU A 398 -8.61 21.36 -22.45
C LEU A 398 -10.07 20.92 -22.61
N LYS A 399 -10.89 20.97 -21.55
CA LYS A 399 -12.34 20.69 -21.60
C LYS A 399 -13.03 21.53 -22.68
N SER A 400 -12.72 22.82 -22.75
CA SER A 400 -13.32 23.73 -23.72
C SER A 400 -12.94 23.40 -25.17
N VAL A 401 -11.75 22.85 -25.40
CA VAL A 401 -11.29 22.38 -26.72
C VAL A 401 -11.87 21.01 -27.05
N THR A 402 -11.97 20.10 -26.08
CA THR A 402 -12.50 18.76 -26.30
C THR A 402 -14.00 18.77 -26.58
N ASN A 403 -14.75 19.70 -25.98
CA ASN A 403 -16.20 19.85 -26.18
C ASN A 403 -16.59 20.42 -27.55
N ASP A 404 -15.65 21.02 -28.30
CA ASP A 404 -15.90 21.46 -29.67
C ASP A 404 -16.23 20.25 -30.56
N LEU A 405 -17.20 20.37 -31.47
CA LEU A 405 -17.61 19.28 -32.35
C LEU A 405 -16.70 19.13 -33.59
N GLY A 406 -15.70 20.01 -33.73
CA GLY A 406 -14.79 20.06 -34.85
C GLY A 406 -13.85 18.86 -34.99
N ASN A 407 -13.27 18.76 -36.18
CA ASN A 407 -12.20 17.80 -36.46
C ASN A 407 -10.92 18.15 -35.69
N ARG A 408 -9.93 17.24 -35.71
CA ARG A 408 -8.68 17.41 -34.95
C ARG A 408 -7.92 18.68 -35.31
N SER A 409 -7.84 19.06 -36.59
CA SER A 409 -7.12 20.26 -37.02
C SER A 409 -7.76 21.54 -36.46
N ARG A 410 -9.09 21.66 -36.56
CA ARG A 410 -9.84 22.77 -35.96
C ARG A 410 -9.66 22.85 -34.45
N LYS A 411 -9.62 21.71 -33.76
CA LYS A 411 -9.35 21.67 -32.31
C LYS A 411 -7.93 22.11 -31.96
N ILE A 412 -6.93 21.78 -32.77
CA ILE A 412 -5.56 22.26 -32.58
C ILE A 412 -5.49 23.78 -32.77
N GLU A 413 -6.12 24.30 -33.83
CA GLU A 413 -6.22 25.75 -34.05
C GLU A 413 -6.94 26.45 -32.89
N LEU A 414 -8.05 25.88 -32.40
CA LEU A 414 -8.78 26.39 -31.24
C LEU A 414 -7.92 26.38 -29.97
N LEU A 415 -7.17 25.30 -29.71
CA LEU A 415 -6.26 25.21 -28.56
C LEU A 415 -5.22 26.32 -28.61
N ARG A 416 -4.60 26.53 -29.78
CA ARG A 416 -3.59 27.58 -29.99
C ARG A 416 -4.18 28.98 -29.82
N SER A 417 -5.33 29.23 -30.47
CA SER A 417 -6.03 30.50 -30.38
C SER A 417 -6.48 30.83 -28.96
N LYS A 418 -6.89 29.83 -28.18
CA LYS A 418 -7.24 30.02 -26.75
C LYS A 418 -6.00 30.28 -25.90
N LEU A 419 -4.89 29.58 -26.12
CA LEU A 419 -3.63 29.89 -25.43
C LEU A 419 -3.09 31.29 -25.77
N ASP A 420 -3.39 31.79 -26.96
CA ASP A 420 -3.04 33.14 -27.39
C ASP A 420 -4.04 34.22 -26.95
N SER A 421 -5.18 33.85 -26.35
CA SER A 421 -6.20 34.81 -25.90
C SER A 421 -5.86 35.40 -24.52
N GLU A 422 -6.42 36.58 -24.24
CA GLU A 422 -6.30 37.24 -22.93
C GLU A 422 -6.87 36.40 -21.78
N GLU A 423 -7.83 35.51 -22.06
CA GLU A 423 -8.42 34.60 -21.06
C GLU A 423 -7.36 33.69 -20.42
N TYR A 424 -6.40 33.20 -21.21
CA TYR A 424 -5.35 32.28 -20.76
C TYR A 424 -3.94 32.91 -20.75
N ALA A 425 -3.86 34.25 -20.76
CA ALA A 425 -2.59 34.98 -20.68
C ALA A 425 -1.74 34.55 -19.47
N HIS A 426 -2.38 34.28 -18.33
CA HIS A 426 -1.76 33.80 -17.09
C HIS A 426 -1.17 32.37 -17.17
N ILE A 427 -1.59 31.56 -18.15
CA ILE A 427 -0.98 30.25 -18.46
C ILE A 427 0.18 30.44 -19.43
N ARG A 428 0.01 31.31 -20.43
CA ARG A 428 1.01 31.59 -21.46
C ARG A 428 2.25 32.27 -20.88
N HIS A 429 2.04 33.24 -20.00
CA HIS A 429 3.08 33.95 -19.28
C HIS A 429 2.77 33.91 -17.77
N ILE A 430 3.61 33.22 -17.02
CA ILE A 430 3.47 33.05 -15.58
C ILE A 430 4.38 34.10 -14.93
N ASP A 431 3.77 35.13 -14.34
CA ASP A 431 4.49 36.24 -13.72
C ASP A 431 5.40 35.81 -12.57
N ARG A 432 5.02 34.74 -11.86
CA ARG A 432 5.78 34.14 -10.77
C ARG A 432 6.07 32.69 -11.10
N PRO A 433 7.23 32.38 -11.69
CA PRO A 433 7.59 31.00 -12.04
C PRO A 433 7.58 30.10 -10.81
N PHE A 434 7.06 28.89 -10.97
CA PHE A 434 6.95 27.90 -9.90
C PHE A 434 7.36 26.51 -10.42
N PRO A 435 7.68 25.55 -9.53
CA PRO A 435 8.01 24.18 -9.91
C PRO A 435 6.85 23.45 -10.60
N LEU A 436 7.11 22.71 -11.68
CA LEU A 436 6.09 21.94 -12.39
C LEU A 436 5.62 20.75 -11.53
N PRO A 437 4.30 20.52 -11.36
CA PRO A 437 3.77 19.40 -10.58
C PRO A 437 4.37 18.05 -10.95
N LEU A 438 4.47 17.77 -12.25
CA LEU A 438 4.96 16.51 -12.81
C LEU A 438 6.44 16.26 -12.50
N ASN A 439 7.25 17.32 -12.46
CA ASN A 439 8.66 17.24 -12.15
C ASN A 439 9.09 18.52 -11.38
N PRO A 440 9.21 18.47 -10.05
CA PRO A 440 9.52 19.63 -9.22
C PRO A 440 10.91 20.23 -9.46
N ASP A 441 11.79 19.55 -10.21
CA ASP A 441 13.10 20.08 -10.58
C ASP A 441 13.02 21.05 -11.78
N ILE A 442 11.88 21.09 -12.48
CA ILE A 442 11.62 21.97 -13.63
C ILE A 442 10.79 23.16 -13.18
N ILE A 443 11.29 24.38 -13.40
CA ILE A 443 10.55 25.62 -13.14
C ILE A 443 9.83 26.07 -14.40
N VAL A 444 8.53 26.39 -14.29
CA VAL A 444 7.71 26.81 -15.43
C VAL A 444 7.44 28.31 -15.42
N CYS A 445 7.70 28.97 -16.55
CA CYS A 445 7.41 30.39 -16.82
C CYS A 445 6.21 30.58 -17.74
N GLY A 446 5.70 29.52 -18.37
CA GLY A 446 4.60 29.62 -19.31
C GLY A 446 4.46 28.42 -20.23
N VAL A 447 3.42 28.45 -21.05
CA VAL A 447 3.12 27.44 -22.07
C VAL A 447 3.25 28.04 -23.47
N GLN A 448 4.01 27.38 -24.34
CA GLN A 448 4.17 27.80 -25.72
C GLN A 448 2.96 27.40 -26.57
N SER A 449 2.24 28.37 -27.10
CA SER A 449 1.04 28.14 -27.93
C SER A 449 1.38 27.50 -29.28
N SER A 450 2.40 27.99 -29.98
CA SER A 450 2.73 27.55 -31.36
C SER A 450 3.03 26.05 -31.49
N THR A 451 3.61 25.43 -30.45
CA THR A 451 3.97 24.01 -30.44
C THR A 451 2.87 23.11 -29.86
N ALA A 452 1.83 23.69 -29.25
CA ALA A 452 0.70 22.93 -28.71
C ALA A 452 0.00 22.12 -29.81
N THR A 453 -0.32 20.86 -29.52
CA THR A 453 -0.99 19.95 -30.45
C THR A 453 -1.79 18.87 -29.72
N LEU A 454 -2.63 18.12 -30.44
CA LEU A 454 -3.44 17.02 -29.90
C LEU A 454 -3.00 15.70 -30.53
N PHE A 455 -2.91 14.62 -29.77
CA PHE A 455 -2.59 13.29 -30.32
C PHE A 455 -3.74 12.70 -31.15
N LYS A 456 -3.41 11.73 -32.02
CA LYS A 456 -4.37 10.94 -32.80
C LYS A 456 -4.95 9.80 -31.93
N SER A 457 -5.72 10.14 -30.90
CA SER A 457 -6.39 9.17 -30.02
C SER A 457 -7.83 9.58 -29.78
N PHE A 458 -8.69 8.64 -29.34
CA PHE A 458 -10.09 8.87 -29.02
C PHE A 458 -10.26 9.98 -27.97
N GLN A 459 -9.46 9.95 -26.90
CA GLN A 459 -9.47 10.96 -25.82
C GLN A 459 -8.70 12.25 -26.15
N ARG A 460 -8.02 12.29 -27.30
CA ARG A 460 -7.33 13.47 -27.85
C ARG A 460 -6.48 14.21 -26.79
N PRO A 461 -5.52 13.55 -26.14
CA PRO A 461 -4.68 14.21 -25.15
C PRO A 461 -3.83 15.32 -25.79
N ALA A 462 -3.53 16.36 -25.01
CA ALA A 462 -2.83 17.54 -25.49
C ALA A 462 -1.34 17.46 -25.16
N LEU A 463 -0.49 17.71 -26.16
CA LEU A 463 0.93 17.89 -25.98
C LEU A 463 1.21 19.38 -25.79
N LEU A 464 1.74 19.73 -24.62
CA LEU A 464 2.10 21.08 -24.23
C LEU A 464 3.60 21.20 -24.03
N THR A 465 4.15 22.34 -24.43
CA THR A 465 5.56 22.68 -24.25
C THR A 465 5.65 23.80 -23.22
N PHE A 466 6.22 23.48 -22.06
CA PHE A 466 6.47 24.40 -20.96
C PHE A 466 7.83 25.08 -21.16
N ILE A 467 7.88 26.38 -20.90
CA ILE A 467 9.08 27.21 -21.05
C ILE A 467 9.72 27.39 -19.66
N GLN A 468 11.03 27.19 -19.58
CA GLN A 468 11.82 27.40 -18.37
C GLN A 468 12.44 28.82 -18.34
N PRO A 469 12.86 29.32 -17.17
CA PRO A 469 13.49 30.64 -17.05
C PRO A 469 14.75 30.82 -17.92
N ASN A 470 15.49 29.75 -18.17
CA ASN A 470 16.71 29.75 -18.98
C ASN A 470 16.43 29.65 -20.50
N GLY A 471 15.17 29.55 -20.91
CA GLY A 471 14.77 29.37 -22.31
C GLY A 471 14.65 27.91 -22.76
N ASP A 472 15.04 26.95 -21.93
CA ASP A 472 14.84 25.53 -22.22
C ASP A 472 13.37 25.18 -22.21
N THR A 473 13.02 24.07 -22.86
CA THR A 473 11.64 23.60 -22.95
C THR A 473 11.47 22.22 -22.32
N TYR A 474 10.32 22.01 -21.69
CA TYR A 474 9.91 20.72 -21.14
C TYR A 474 8.56 20.34 -21.71
N ARG A 475 8.44 19.15 -22.28
CA ARG A 475 7.22 18.71 -22.96
C ARG A 475 6.46 17.72 -22.09
N ALA A 476 5.16 17.94 -21.90
CA ALA A 476 4.29 16.98 -21.24
C ALA A 476 2.96 16.82 -21.97
N ILE A 477 2.37 15.65 -21.79
CA ILE A 477 1.06 15.27 -22.30
C ILE A 477 0.06 15.47 -21.17
N LEU A 478 -0.94 16.32 -21.41
CA LEU A 478 -2.10 16.49 -20.55
C LEU A 478 -3.21 15.54 -21.03
N LYS A 479 -3.59 14.60 -20.19
CA LYS A 479 -4.69 13.66 -20.44
C LYS A 479 -5.90 14.02 -19.58
N HIS A 480 -7.07 14.11 -20.20
CA HIS A 480 -8.35 14.33 -19.52
C HIS A 480 -9.35 13.24 -19.92
N GLY A 481 -10.07 12.69 -18.94
CA GLY A 481 -10.99 11.55 -19.10
C GLY A 481 -10.38 10.19 -18.74
N ASP A 482 -9.12 10.15 -18.31
CA ASP A 482 -8.38 8.95 -17.93
C ASP A 482 -7.93 8.98 -16.47
N ASP A 483 -7.95 7.82 -15.84
CA ASP A 483 -7.34 7.61 -14.53
C ASP A 483 -5.89 7.11 -14.68
N LEU A 484 -4.92 8.01 -14.51
CA LEU A 484 -3.51 7.69 -14.69
C LEU A 484 -2.84 7.05 -13.47
N ARG A 485 -3.59 6.73 -12.40
CA ARG A 485 -3.00 6.11 -11.20
C ARG A 485 -2.39 4.75 -11.49
N GLN A 486 -2.97 4.02 -12.44
CA GLN A 486 -2.44 2.73 -12.88
C GLN A 486 -1.09 2.91 -13.60
N ASP A 487 -1.03 3.78 -14.61
CA ASP A 487 0.21 4.11 -15.31
C ASP A 487 1.29 4.65 -14.36
N GLN A 488 0.89 5.52 -13.42
CA GLN A 488 1.77 6.06 -12.40
C GLN A 488 2.37 4.95 -11.53
N LEU A 489 1.55 4.00 -11.05
CA LEU A 489 2.03 2.88 -10.27
C LEU A 489 3.01 2.01 -11.06
N VAL A 490 2.70 1.70 -12.32
CA VAL A 490 3.56 0.86 -13.16
C VAL A 490 4.90 1.54 -13.42
N LEU A 491 4.92 2.83 -13.74
CA LEU A 491 6.16 3.56 -13.97
C LEU A 491 6.97 3.75 -12.70
N GLN A 492 6.32 3.90 -11.54
CA GLN A 492 6.99 3.87 -10.25
C GLN A 492 7.66 2.51 -10.01
N MET A 493 7.00 1.39 -10.37
CA MET A 493 7.62 0.06 -10.27
C MET A 493 8.80 -0.09 -11.24
N ILE A 494 8.69 0.44 -12.46
CA ILE A 494 9.78 0.44 -13.44
C ILE A 494 10.97 1.27 -12.93
N GLU A 495 10.72 2.45 -12.36
CA GLU A 495 11.75 3.29 -11.75
C GLU A 495 12.44 2.57 -10.58
N LEU A 496 11.68 1.90 -9.73
CA LEU A 496 12.24 1.07 -8.65
C LEU A 496 13.08 -0.08 -9.19
N MET A 497 12.61 -0.79 -10.21
CA MET A 497 13.38 -1.85 -10.88
C MET A 497 14.70 -1.31 -11.44
N ASP A 498 14.68 -0.15 -12.10
CA ASP A 498 15.88 0.51 -12.62
C ASP A 498 16.87 0.86 -11.50
N VAL A 499 16.38 1.42 -10.39
CA VAL A 499 17.22 1.75 -9.22
C VAL A 499 17.86 0.50 -8.62
N ILE A 500 17.10 -0.59 -8.44
CA ILE A 500 17.62 -1.86 -7.92
C ILE A 500 18.71 -2.42 -8.85
N LEU A 501 18.44 -2.45 -10.15
CA LEU A 501 19.40 -2.93 -11.15
C LEU A 501 20.67 -2.08 -11.18
N ARG A 502 20.55 -0.75 -11.09
CA ARG A 502 21.71 0.17 -10.99
C ARG A 502 22.51 -0.01 -9.70
N LYS A 503 21.86 -0.31 -8.57
CA LYS A 503 22.56 -0.62 -7.30
C LYS A 503 23.46 -1.86 -7.43
N GLU A 504 23.08 -2.82 -8.27
CA GLU A 504 23.88 -4.00 -8.64
C GLU A 504 24.83 -3.73 -9.84
N ASN A 505 25.08 -2.46 -10.17
CA ASN A 505 25.89 -2.02 -11.32
C ASN A 505 25.39 -2.54 -12.69
N PHE A 506 24.10 -2.78 -12.81
CA PHE A 506 23.49 -3.36 -14.00
C PHE A 506 22.50 -2.38 -14.66
N ASP A 507 23.01 -1.45 -15.49
CA ASP A 507 22.17 -0.47 -16.18
C ASP A 507 21.51 -1.09 -17.42
N LEU A 508 20.18 -1.18 -17.42
CA LEU A 508 19.39 -1.67 -18.56
C LEU A 508 18.97 -0.56 -19.53
N ARG A 509 19.37 0.69 -19.29
CA ARG A 509 19.01 1.84 -20.13
C ARG A 509 17.48 1.98 -20.26
N LEU A 510 16.76 1.77 -19.17
CA LEU A 510 15.32 1.93 -19.11
C LEU A 510 14.93 3.40 -19.22
N THR A 511 13.67 3.68 -19.59
CA THR A 511 13.13 5.04 -19.70
C THR A 511 11.88 5.19 -18.83
N PRO A 512 12.01 5.26 -17.49
CA PRO A 512 10.90 5.50 -16.57
C PRO A 512 10.44 6.96 -16.66
N TYR A 513 9.66 7.28 -17.69
CA TYR A 513 9.11 8.63 -17.87
C TYR A 513 8.13 8.97 -16.73
N LYS A 514 8.10 10.24 -16.31
CA LYS A 514 7.27 10.68 -15.17
C LYS A 514 5.79 10.71 -15.53
N VAL A 515 4.94 10.27 -14.59
CA VAL A 515 3.48 10.38 -14.66
C VAL A 515 2.96 10.89 -13.33
N LEU A 516 2.00 11.81 -13.38
CA LEU A 516 1.30 12.34 -12.22
C LEU A 516 -0.20 12.39 -12.48
N ALA A 517 -0.96 11.60 -11.73
CA ALA A 517 -2.40 11.74 -11.62
C ALA A 517 -2.74 12.92 -10.69
N THR A 518 -3.35 13.96 -11.24
CA THR A 518 -3.78 15.14 -10.48
C THR A 518 -5.22 15.00 -9.96
N SER A 519 -6.02 14.17 -10.61
CA SER A 519 -7.33 13.70 -10.19
C SER A 519 -7.60 12.31 -10.76
N ASN A 520 -8.78 11.74 -10.50
CA ASN A 520 -9.22 10.47 -11.10
C ASN A 520 -9.55 10.56 -12.60
N ARG A 521 -9.51 11.76 -13.20
CA ARG A 521 -9.80 11.99 -14.63
C ARG A 521 -8.78 12.90 -15.31
N LEU A 522 -7.80 13.43 -14.59
CA LEU A 522 -6.82 14.38 -15.11
C LEU A 522 -5.43 13.99 -14.67
N GLY A 523 -4.48 13.97 -15.60
CA GLY A 523 -3.08 13.80 -15.25
C GLY A 523 -2.13 14.25 -16.34
N LEU A 524 -0.86 14.28 -15.94
CA LEU A 524 0.28 14.71 -16.74
C LEU A 524 1.21 13.52 -16.99
N VAL A 525 1.74 13.41 -18.20
CA VAL A 525 2.72 12.41 -18.59
C VAL A 525 3.89 13.11 -19.26
N GLN A 526 5.13 12.80 -18.87
CA GLN A 526 6.31 13.32 -19.52
C GLN A 526 6.35 12.85 -20.98
N PHE A 527 6.60 13.78 -21.90
CA PHE A 527 6.79 13.44 -23.30
C PHE A 527 8.26 13.12 -23.56
N VAL A 528 8.53 11.90 -24.05
CA VAL A 528 9.86 11.48 -24.52
C VAL A 528 9.86 11.47 -26.04
N GLU A 529 10.81 12.17 -26.65
CA GLU A 529 10.92 12.25 -28.10
C GLU A 529 11.27 10.88 -28.71
N SER A 530 10.30 10.32 -29.44
CA SER A 530 10.34 8.93 -29.88
C SER A 530 9.38 8.70 -31.05
N ILE A 531 9.50 7.54 -31.69
CA ILE A 531 8.62 7.07 -32.76
C ILE A 531 8.13 5.66 -32.46
N SER A 532 6.88 5.33 -32.83
CA SER A 532 6.34 3.99 -32.63
C SER A 532 7.00 2.97 -33.54
N LEU A 533 7.13 1.72 -33.08
CA LEU A 533 7.67 0.66 -33.93
C LEU A 533 6.77 0.42 -35.14
N ALA A 534 5.46 0.61 -35.00
CA ALA A 534 4.51 0.53 -36.12
C ALA A 534 4.86 1.53 -37.23
N ASP A 535 5.11 2.79 -36.87
CA ASP A 535 5.46 3.85 -37.82
C ASP A 535 6.83 3.61 -38.47
N ILE A 536 7.80 3.06 -37.73
CA ILE A 536 9.10 2.68 -38.30
C ILE A 536 8.90 1.55 -39.32
N LEU A 537 8.18 0.49 -38.93
CA LEU A 537 8.00 -0.71 -39.74
C LEU A 537 7.17 -0.47 -41.00
N HIS A 538 6.31 0.55 -41.00
CA HIS A 538 5.63 0.99 -42.22
C HIS A 538 6.61 1.59 -43.25
N ARG A 539 7.76 2.13 -42.81
CA ARG A 539 8.73 2.81 -43.69
C ARG A 539 9.97 1.98 -44.00
N SER A 540 10.44 1.16 -43.05
CA SER A 540 11.72 0.45 -43.12
C SER A 540 11.83 -0.63 -42.03
N THR A 541 12.98 -1.29 -41.90
CA THR A 541 13.27 -2.18 -40.77
C THR A 541 13.79 -1.39 -39.56
N LEU A 542 13.70 -1.97 -38.35
CA LEU A 542 14.26 -1.35 -37.14
C LEU A 542 15.77 -1.11 -37.27
N LEU A 543 16.49 -2.08 -37.84
CA LEU A 543 17.93 -1.96 -38.07
C LEU A 543 18.24 -0.80 -39.04
N ALA A 544 17.50 -0.67 -40.14
CA ALA A 544 17.69 0.42 -41.10
C ALA A 544 17.41 1.80 -40.47
N TYR A 545 16.40 1.89 -39.60
CA TYR A 545 16.13 3.11 -38.84
C TYR A 545 17.29 3.49 -37.91
N LEU A 546 17.83 2.51 -37.17
CA LEU A 546 18.99 2.74 -36.30
C LEU A 546 20.24 3.12 -37.08
N GLN A 547 20.48 2.49 -38.25
CA GLN A 547 21.57 2.84 -39.16
C GLN A 547 21.43 4.28 -39.69
N LEU A 548 20.21 4.73 -39.96
CA LEU A 548 19.94 6.09 -40.42
C LEU A 548 20.17 7.12 -39.30
N LYS A 549 19.77 6.81 -38.07
CA LYS A 549 19.86 7.75 -36.93
C LYS A 549 21.24 7.79 -36.28
N ALA A 550 21.95 6.67 -36.24
CA ALA A 550 23.26 6.54 -35.61
C ALA A 550 24.21 5.70 -36.47
N PRO A 551 24.62 6.19 -37.66
CA PRO A 551 25.48 5.44 -38.57
C PRO A 551 26.87 5.21 -37.98
N SER A 552 27.43 4.02 -38.19
CA SER A 552 28.82 3.71 -37.89
C SER A 552 29.41 2.78 -38.95
N PRO A 553 30.28 3.28 -39.85
CA PRO A 553 30.83 2.47 -40.95
C PRO A 553 31.78 1.36 -40.48
N ASN A 554 32.36 1.49 -39.29
CA ASN A 554 33.29 0.51 -38.70
C ASN A 554 32.57 -0.58 -37.91
N SER A 555 31.25 -0.47 -37.70
CA SER A 555 30.46 -1.43 -36.95
C SER A 555 29.93 -2.53 -37.88
N PRO A 556 29.98 -3.83 -37.49
CA PRO A 556 29.46 -4.94 -38.30
C PRO A 556 28.01 -4.77 -38.74
N MET A 557 27.21 -4.01 -37.98
CA MET A 557 25.80 -3.76 -38.28
C MET A 557 25.52 -2.34 -38.79
N GLY A 558 26.55 -1.53 -39.06
CA GLY A 558 26.38 -0.15 -39.54
C GLY A 558 25.81 0.83 -38.52
N VAL A 559 25.66 0.42 -37.25
CA VAL A 559 25.11 1.24 -36.15
C VAL A 559 26.18 1.50 -35.10
N GLN A 560 26.20 2.69 -34.50
CA GLN A 560 27.04 2.99 -33.34
C GLN A 560 26.87 1.95 -32.24
N LYS A 561 28.00 1.50 -31.66
CA LYS A 561 28.01 0.41 -30.67
C LYS A 561 27.14 0.74 -29.46
N ASP A 562 27.24 1.97 -28.93
CA ASP A 562 26.51 2.40 -27.74
C ASP A 562 24.99 2.43 -27.97
N VAL A 563 24.54 2.87 -29.15
CA VAL A 563 23.12 2.91 -29.54
C VAL A 563 22.55 1.49 -29.66
N MET A 564 23.31 0.58 -30.27
CA MET A 564 22.91 -0.82 -30.37
C MET A 564 22.90 -1.51 -28.99
N GLU A 565 23.86 -1.20 -28.12
CA GLU A 565 23.88 -1.70 -26.75
C GLU A 565 22.68 -1.19 -25.94
N THR A 566 22.35 0.12 -26.06
CA THR A 566 21.14 0.71 -25.47
C THR A 566 19.89 0.00 -25.97
N TYR A 567 19.79 -0.29 -27.26
CA TYR A 567 18.65 -1.01 -27.84
C TYR A 567 18.50 -2.42 -27.28
N ILE A 568 19.60 -3.18 -27.20
CA ILE A 568 19.59 -4.55 -26.67
C ILE A 568 19.23 -4.54 -25.18
N ARG A 569 19.86 -3.67 -24.37
CA ARG A 569 19.64 -3.56 -22.92
C ARG A 569 18.21 -3.14 -22.59
N SER A 570 17.70 -2.09 -23.25
CA SER A 570 16.34 -1.60 -23.01
C SER A 570 15.30 -2.62 -23.46
N CYS A 571 15.51 -3.28 -24.60
CA CYS A 571 14.65 -4.37 -25.04
C CYS A 571 14.63 -5.54 -24.05
N ALA A 572 15.78 -5.96 -23.53
CA ALA A 572 15.88 -7.02 -22.53
C ALA A 572 15.14 -6.64 -21.23
N GLY A 573 15.35 -5.42 -20.75
CA GLY A 573 14.70 -4.90 -19.56
C GLY A 573 13.19 -4.84 -19.68
N TYR A 574 12.65 -4.27 -20.75
CA TYR A 574 11.19 -4.22 -20.93
C TYR A 574 10.56 -5.61 -21.15
N CYS A 575 11.28 -6.59 -21.71
CA CYS A 575 10.80 -7.98 -21.75
C CYS A 575 10.63 -8.57 -20.33
N VAL A 576 11.61 -8.36 -19.45
CA VAL A 576 11.54 -8.82 -18.05
C VAL A 576 10.44 -8.07 -17.28
N ILE A 577 10.36 -6.76 -17.44
CA ILE A 577 9.36 -5.92 -16.76
C ILE A 577 7.94 -6.30 -17.18
N THR A 578 7.69 -6.44 -18.47
CA THR A 578 6.36 -6.80 -18.97
C THR A 578 5.94 -8.20 -18.54
N TYR A 579 6.89 -9.14 -18.46
CA TYR A 579 6.67 -10.45 -17.87
C TYR A 579 6.27 -10.34 -16.39
N LEU A 580 7.09 -9.69 -15.57
CA LEU A 580 6.90 -9.62 -14.12
C LEU A 580 5.60 -8.89 -13.74
N LEU A 581 5.27 -7.81 -14.43
CA LEU A 581 4.07 -7.01 -14.16
C LEU A 581 2.82 -7.50 -14.93
N GLY A 582 2.98 -8.47 -15.83
CA GLY A 582 1.88 -8.99 -16.64
C GLY A 582 1.22 -7.93 -17.51
N VAL A 583 2.02 -7.08 -18.17
CA VAL A 583 1.49 -5.96 -18.95
C VAL A 583 0.88 -6.47 -20.26
N GLY A 584 -0.44 -6.33 -20.40
CA GLY A 584 -1.21 -6.74 -21.58
C GLY A 584 -1.30 -5.66 -22.67
N ASP A 585 -1.96 -5.97 -23.77
CA ASP A 585 -2.14 -5.10 -24.94
C ASP A 585 -0.84 -4.48 -25.49
N ARG A 586 0.26 -5.22 -25.39
CA ARG A 586 1.51 -4.76 -26.02
C ARG A 586 1.33 -4.92 -27.52
N HIS A 587 1.34 -3.84 -28.30
CA HIS A 587 1.34 -3.87 -29.77
C HIS A 587 2.32 -2.82 -30.31
N MET A 588 2.65 -2.87 -31.61
CA MET A 588 3.73 -2.05 -32.19
C MET A 588 3.55 -0.54 -32.03
N GLU A 589 2.32 -0.07 -31.82
CA GLU A 589 2.04 1.34 -31.51
C GLU A 589 2.36 1.72 -30.05
N ASN A 590 2.31 0.75 -29.11
CA ASN A 590 2.62 0.94 -27.69
C ASN A 590 4.12 0.73 -27.37
N LEU A 591 4.92 0.37 -28.37
CA LEU A 591 6.36 0.24 -28.27
C LEU A 591 6.99 1.42 -29.01
N LEU A 592 7.75 2.22 -28.29
CA LEU A 592 8.42 3.41 -28.81
C LEU A 592 9.93 3.18 -28.85
N LEU A 593 10.58 3.81 -29.83
CA LEU A 593 12.04 3.82 -30.00
C LEU A 593 12.51 5.27 -30.15
N THR A 594 13.54 5.62 -29.38
CA THR A 594 14.24 6.90 -29.51
C THR A 594 15.37 6.82 -30.55
N ALA A 595 15.87 7.97 -30.99
CA ALA A 595 16.96 8.03 -31.98
C ALA A 595 18.30 7.48 -31.45
N ASP A 596 18.50 7.51 -30.13
CA ASP A 596 19.66 6.98 -29.40
C ASP A 596 19.50 5.52 -28.93
N GLY A 597 18.41 4.86 -29.35
CA GLY A 597 18.24 3.42 -29.21
C GLY A 597 17.48 2.95 -27.97
N HIS A 598 16.93 3.84 -27.14
CA HIS A 598 16.07 3.42 -26.03
C HIS A 598 14.73 2.90 -26.56
N LEU A 599 14.47 1.61 -26.35
CA LEU A 599 13.16 1.01 -26.54
C LEU A 599 12.39 1.08 -25.22
N PHE A 600 11.18 1.63 -25.25
CA PHE A 600 10.32 1.70 -24.07
C PHE A 600 8.86 1.49 -24.41
N HIS A 601 8.09 1.09 -23.41
CA HIS A 601 6.66 0.79 -23.55
C HIS A 601 5.83 1.94 -22.99
N ILE A 602 4.69 2.20 -23.62
CA ILE A 602 3.69 3.17 -23.16
C ILE A 602 2.33 2.50 -22.99
N ASP A 603 1.39 3.24 -22.39
CA ASP A 603 0.01 2.84 -22.15
C ASP A 603 -0.08 1.58 -21.28
N PHE A 604 -0.24 1.72 -19.97
CA PHE A 604 -0.29 0.57 -19.06
C PHE A 604 -1.72 0.25 -18.61
N SER A 605 -2.70 0.44 -19.49
CA SER A 605 -4.13 0.20 -19.19
C SER A 605 -4.46 -1.24 -18.80
N PHE A 606 -3.64 -2.22 -19.18
CA PHE A 606 -3.81 -3.62 -18.83
C PHE A 606 -2.55 -4.17 -18.13
N ILE A 607 -2.72 -4.65 -16.90
CA ILE A 607 -1.64 -5.22 -16.07
C ILE A 607 -2.11 -6.50 -15.37
N LEU A 608 -1.18 -7.22 -14.72
CA LEU A 608 -1.45 -8.42 -13.94
C LEU A 608 -2.15 -9.53 -14.76
N GLY A 609 -1.79 -9.65 -16.04
CA GLY A 609 -2.30 -10.67 -16.95
C GLY A 609 -3.63 -10.32 -17.63
N ALA A 610 -4.21 -9.15 -17.34
CA ALA A 610 -5.34 -8.64 -18.12
C ALA A 610 -4.89 -8.36 -19.56
N ASP A 611 -5.69 -8.75 -20.54
CA ASP A 611 -5.46 -8.42 -21.96
C ASP A 611 -6.80 -8.38 -22.71
N PRO A 612 -7.02 -7.41 -23.62
CA PRO A 612 -8.22 -7.40 -24.46
C PRO A 612 -8.29 -8.59 -25.43
N LYS A 613 -7.16 -9.22 -25.76
CA LYS A 613 -7.09 -10.37 -26.67
C LYS A 613 -7.03 -11.68 -25.89
N PRO A 614 -7.91 -12.65 -26.19
CA PRO A 614 -7.83 -13.97 -25.57
C PRO A 614 -6.52 -14.66 -25.98
N MET A 615 -5.82 -15.25 -25.01
CA MET A 615 -4.54 -15.96 -25.20
C MET A 615 -3.41 -15.09 -25.79
N ALA A 616 -3.35 -13.81 -25.41
CA ALA A 616 -2.20 -12.98 -25.71
C ALA A 616 -0.92 -13.56 -25.08
N PRO A 617 0.23 -13.46 -25.76
CA PRO A 617 1.50 -13.91 -25.20
C PRO A 617 1.90 -13.04 -24.00
N GLU A 618 2.37 -13.67 -22.93
CA GLU A 618 2.79 -13.00 -21.68
C GLU A 618 3.98 -12.04 -21.89
N VAL A 619 4.86 -12.31 -22.86
CA VAL A 619 6.00 -11.44 -23.20
C VAL A 619 6.03 -11.16 -24.69
N ARG A 620 6.02 -9.89 -25.08
CA ARG A 620 6.02 -9.53 -26.51
C ARG A 620 7.42 -9.28 -27.04
N LEU A 621 8.10 -10.36 -27.43
CA LEU A 621 9.30 -10.31 -28.27
C LEU A 621 8.92 -10.64 -29.72
N THR A 622 9.21 -9.75 -30.66
CA THR A 622 8.76 -9.90 -32.05
C THR A 622 9.91 -10.12 -33.02
N ARG A 623 9.62 -10.72 -34.17
CA ARG A 623 10.63 -10.96 -35.20
C ARG A 623 11.33 -9.69 -35.65
N ALA A 624 10.59 -8.60 -35.80
CA ALA A 624 11.14 -7.28 -36.13
C ALA A 624 12.17 -6.78 -35.10
N MET A 625 11.94 -7.03 -33.81
CA MET A 625 12.88 -6.69 -32.74
C MET A 625 14.15 -7.54 -32.83
N ILE A 626 14.00 -8.84 -33.09
CA ILE A 626 15.13 -9.77 -33.26
C ILE A 626 15.96 -9.39 -34.49
N ASP A 627 15.31 -9.05 -35.60
CA ASP A 627 16.00 -8.60 -36.82
C ASP A 627 16.70 -7.25 -36.59
N GLY A 628 16.15 -6.39 -35.72
CA GLY A 628 16.82 -5.20 -35.21
C GLY A 628 18.14 -5.48 -34.50
N MET A 629 18.27 -6.64 -33.86
CA MET A 629 19.50 -7.14 -33.21
C MET A 629 20.41 -7.93 -34.17
N GLY A 630 20.14 -7.91 -35.48
CA GLY A 630 20.91 -8.68 -36.47
C GLY A 630 20.45 -10.12 -36.66
N GLY A 631 19.27 -10.49 -36.14
CA GLY A 631 18.65 -11.80 -36.34
C GLY A 631 19.00 -12.84 -35.27
N PRO A 632 18.37 -14.03 -35.30
CA PRO A 632 18.45 -15.03 -34.24
C PRO A 632 19.84 -15.68 -34.11
N ASN A 633 20.66 -15.61 -35.15
CA ASN A 633 21.99 -16.19 -35.16
C ASN A 633 23.08 -15.21 -34.71
N SER A 634 22.74 -13.93 -34.47
CA SER A 634 23.71 -12.88 -34.14
C SER A 634 24.29 -13.02 -32.73
N ASN A 635 25.49 -12.46 -32.52
CA ASN A 635 26.08 -12.37 -31.19
C ASN A 635 25.28 -11.42 -30.28
N GLN A 636 24.65 -10.41 -30.86
CA GLN A 636 23.82 -9.43 -30.16
C GLN A 636 22.54 -10.07 -29.60
N PHE A 637 21.94 -11.01 -30.33
CA PHE A 637 20.79 -11.76 -29.82
C PHE A 637 21.20 -12.75 -28.71
N ASN A 638 22.40 -13.33 -28.76
CA ASN A 638 22.92 -14.12 -27.64
C ASN A 638 23.16 -13.23 -26.39
N GLU A 639 23.64 -12.00 -26.59
CA GLU A 639 23.87 -11.05 -25.51
C GLU A 639 22.54 -10.57 -24.88
N PHE A 640 21.50 -10.37 -25.70
CA PHE A 640 20.14 -10.11 -25.23
C PHE A 640 19.69 -11.13 -24.18
N TRP A 641 19.82 -12.43 -24.46
CA TRP A 641 19.41 -13.48 -23.51
C TRP A 641 20.19 -13.44 -22.19
N LYS A 642 21.52 -13.22 -22.24
CA LYS A 642 22.32 -13.07 -21.03
C LYS A 642 21.84 -11.89 -20.19
N ILE A 643 21.60 -10.75 -20.83
CA ILE A 643 21.12 -9.54 -20.15
C ILE A 643 19.73 -9.79 -19.55
N THR A 644 18.82 -10.40 -20.30
CA THR A 644 17.46 -10.75 -19.85
C THR A 644 17.48 -11.65 -18.62
N PHE A 645 18.25 -12.74 -18.63
CA PHE A 645 18.29 -13.66 -17.49
C PHE A 645 18.96 -13.05 -16.27
N THR A 646 20.04 -12.28 -16.48
CA THR A 646 20.72 -11.57 -15.37
C THR A 646 19.78 -10.55 -14.72
N ALA A 647 19.08 -9.74 -15.51
CA ALA A 647 18.08 -8.79 -15.02
C ALA A 647 16.98 -9.48 -14.20
N PHE A 648 16.43 -10.58 -14.73
CA PHE A 648 15.38 -11.33 -14.06
C PHE A 648 15.83 -11.90 -12.71
N LEU A 649 17.03 -12.47 -12.64
CA LEU A 649 17.58 -13.02 -11.40
C LEU A 649 17.85 -11.93 -10.36
N ILE A 650 18.36 -10.76 -10.76
CA ILE A 650 18.54 -9.62 -9.85
C ILE A 650 17.20 -9.18 -9.28
N LEU A 651 16.21 -8.88 -10.14
CA LEU A 651 14.89 -8.42 -9.69
C LEU A 651 14.18 -9.46 -8.80
N ARG A 652 14.38 -10.74 -9.08
CA ARG A 652 13.82 -11.85 -8.30
C ARG A 652 14.34 -11.89 -6.86
N ARG A 653 15.58 -11.49 -6.58
CA ARG A 653 16.12 -11.38 -5.21
C ARG A 653 15.36 -10.35 -4.36
N HIS A 654 14.78 -9.34 -5.01
CA HIS A 654 13.99 -8.28 -4.38
C HIS A 654 12.46 -8.49 -4.51
N ALA A 655 11.99 -9.71 -4.84
CA ALA A 655 10.56 -9.98 -5.05
C ALA A 655 9.66 -9.57 -3.86
N ASN A 656 10.14 -9.75 -2.62
CA ASN A 656 9.41 -9.39 -1.40
C ASN A 656 9.06 -7.89 -1.33
N LEU A 657 9.94 -7.02 -1.83
CA LEU A 657 9.70 -5.59 -1.88
C LEU A 657 8.54 -5.28 -2.83
N PHE A 658 8.56 -5.82 -4.04
CA PHE A 658 7.45 -5.64 -4.99
C PHE A 658 6.14 -6.18 -4.43
N LEU A 659 6.13 -7.40 -3.88
CA LEU A 659 4.95 -7.98 -3.24
C LEU A 659 4.37 -7.08 -2.15
N THR A 660 5.24 -6.48 -1.33
CA THR A 660 4.85 -5.55 -0.27
C THR A 660 4.24 -4.26 -0.83
N LEU A 661 4.89 -3.65 -1.83
CA LEU A 661 4.40 -2.42 -2.45
C LEU A 661 3.05 -2.63 -3.14
N PHE A 662 2.88 -3.73 -3.87
CA PHE A 662 1.59 -4.09 -4.46
C PHE A 662 0.52 -4.42 -3.41
N SER A 663 0.90 -5.04 -2.28
CA SER A 663 -0.03 -5.27 -1.16
C SER A 663 -0.56 -3.96 -0.56
N LEU A 664 0.28 -2.92 -0.47
CA LEU A 664 -0.15 -1.59 -0.03
C LEU A 664 -1.13 -0.92 -1.01
N MET A 665 -1.11 -1.33 -2.29
CA MET A 665 -1.94 -0.76 -3.35
C MET A 665 -3.32 -1.42 -3.52
N SER A 666 -3.60 -2.51 -2.80
CA SER A 666 -4.80 -3.35 -3.04
C SER A 666 -6.15 -2.64 -2.84
N ASN A 667 -6.18 -1.58 -2.02
CA ASN A 667 -7.40 -0.85 -1.64
C ASN A 667 -7.48 0.55 -2.24
N THR A 668 -6.73 0.82 -3.31
CA THR A 668 -6.68 2.13 -4.00
C THR A 668 -7.82 2.34 -5.00
N GLY A 669 -8.65 1.32 -5.24
CA GLY A 669 -9.75 1.37 -6.21
C GLY A 669 -9.31 1.45 -7.67
N ILE A 670 -8.04 1.15 -7.98
CA ILE A 670 -7.55 0.98 -9.36
C ILE A 670 -8.25 -0.25 -9.98
N GLN A 671 -8.80 -0.10 -11.19
CA GLN A 671 -9.65 -1.10 -11.83
C GLN A 671 -9.01 -2.49 -11.91
N SER A 672 -7.73 -2.58 -12.26
CA SER A 672 -7.00 -3.86 -12.35
C SER A 672 -6.85 -4.59 -11.00
N PHE A 673 -7.08 -3.92 -9.87
CA PHE A 673 -7.07 -4.53 -8.53
C PHE A 673 -8.47 -4.80 -7.98
N ASN A 674 -9.51 -4.21 -8.57
CA ASN A 674 -10.90 -4.35 -8.15
C ASN A 674 -11.51 -5.61 -8.77
N GLY A 675 -11.56 -6.70 -8.02
CA GLY A 675 -12.27 -7.93 -8.41
C GLY A 675 -11.60 -9.22 -7.94
N GLN A 676 -10.30 -9.18 -7.68
CA GLN A 676 -9.50 -10.35 -7.29
C GLN A 676 -8.30 -9.96 -6.42
N GLN A 677 -8.54 -9.38 -5.23
CA GLN A 677 -7.47 -8.86 -4.35
C GLN A 677 -6.38 -9.91 -4.00
N ASN A 678 -6.73 -11.19 -3.94
CA ASN A 678 -5.77 -12.27 -3.70
C ASN A 678 -4.93 -12.60 -4.94
N ASN A 679 -5.44 -12.37 -6.16
CA ASN A 679 -4.78 -12.76 -7.40
C ASN A 679 -3.58 -11.89 -7.75
N ALA A 680 -3.57 -10.59 -7.43
CA ALA A 680 -2.42 -9.74 -7.75
C ALA A 680 -1.13 -10.21 -7.04
N SER A 681 -1.25 -10.56 -5.75
CA SER A 681 -0.12 -11.06 -4.98
C SER A 681 0.32 -12.45 -5.45
N GLU A 682 -0.62 -13.31 -5.82
CA GLU A 682 -0.36 -14.66 -6.31
C GLU A 682 0.26 -14.64 -7.71
N PHE A 683 -0.27 -13.78 -8.59
CA PHE A 683 0.27 -13.51 -9.92
C PHE A 683 1.74 -13.12 -9.85
N LEU A 684 2.08 -12.12 -9.02
CA LEU A 684 3.46 -11.69 -8.86
C LEU A 684 4.34 -12.83 -8.29
N LYS A 685 3.86 -13.59 -7.30
CA LYS A 685 4.62 -14.75 -6.77
C LYS A 685 4.92 -15.78 -7.85
N GLU A 686 3.95 -16.05 -8.71
CA GLU A 686 4.11 -16.98 -9.83
C GLU A 686 5.13 -16.46 -10.84
N HIS A 687 5.05 -15.19 -11.23
CA HIS A 687 5.93 -14.60 -12.24
C HIS A 687 7.35 -14.36 -11.73
N PHE A 688 7.51 -13.96 -10.46
CA PHE A 688 8.81 -13.96 -9.79
C PHE A 688 9.33 -15.37 -9.50
N CYS A 689 8.49 -16.40 -9.65
CA CYS A 689 8.81 -17.82 -9.41
C CYS A 689 9.26 -18.13 -7.97
N VAL A 690 8.81 -17.38 -6.96
CA VAL A 690 9.45 -17.29 -5.61
C VAL A 690 9.82 -18.65 -4.99
N HIS A 691 9.01 -19.69 -5.22
CA HIS A 691 9.22 -21.04 -4.68
C HIS A 691 10.06 -22.00 -5.55
N GLN A 692 10.60 -21.53 -6.68
CA GLN A 692 11.37 -22.34 -7.63
C GLN A 692 12.87 -22.06 -7.51
N SER A 693 13.72 -22.96 -8.00
CA SER A 693 15.15 -22.68 -8.14
C SER A 693 15.41 -21.66 -9.25
N GLU A 694 16.56 -20.99 -9.21
CA GLU A 694 16.97 -20.03 -10.25
C GLU A 694 16.94 -20.67 -11.65
N GLU A 695 17.38 -21.92 -11.79
CA GLU A 695 17.36 -22.68 -13.06
C GLU A 695 15.95 -22.84 -13.62
N LYS A 696 14.99 -23.26 -12.78
CA LYS A 696 13.59 -23.45 -13.18
C LYS A 696 12.94 -22.11 -13.54
N ALA A 697 13.26 -21.06 -12.78
CA ALA A 697 12.74 -19.72 -13.03
C ALA A 697 13.24 -19.17 -14.38
N VAL A 698 14.53 -19.31 -14.68
CA VAL A 698 15.11 -18.90 -15.98
C VAL A 698 14.53 -19.72 -17.13
N SER A 699 14.41 -21.04 -16.97
CA SER A 699 13.80 -21.91 -17.99
C SER A 699 12.34 -21.53 -18.26
N ARG A 700 11.57 -21.19 -17.22
CA ARG A 700 10.19 -20.70 -17.36
C ARG A 700 10.14 -19.40 -18.16
N LEU A 701 10.95 -18.39 -17.80
CA LEU A 701 11.01 -17.13 -18.55
C LEU A 701 11.39 -17.36 -20.02
N ALA A 702 12.40 -18.17 -20.28
CA ALA A 702 12.83 -18.52 -21.63
C ALA A 702 11.68 -19.15 -22.45
N ASN A 703 10.98 -20.14 -21.87
CA ASN A 703 9.84 -20.78 -22.52
C ASN A 703 8.78 -19.74 -22.90
N ARG A 704 8.39 -18.87 -21.96
CA ARG A 704 7.40 -17.81 -22.20
C ARG A 704 7.79 -16.82 -23.28
N MET A 705 9.07 -16.45 -23.34
CA MET A 705 9.57 -15.57 -24.38
C MET A 705 9.63 -16.24 -25.76
N THR A 706 9.94 -17.54 -25.82
CA THR A 706 9.97 -18.30 -27.09
C THR A 706 8.58 -18.64 -27.63
N GLU A 707 7.55 -18.75 -26.77
CA GLU A 707 6.14 -18.91 -27.19
C GLU A 707 5.69 -17.79 -28.13
N SER A 708 6.27 -16.60 -28.00
CA SER A 708 5.99 -15.44 -28.85
C SER A 708 6.65 -15.51 -30.23
N ILE A 709 7.59 -16.44 -30.44
CA ILE A 709 8.43 -16.56 -31.64
C ILE A 709 8.32 -17.99 -32.21
N LYS A 710 7.08 -18.48 -32.36
CA LYS A 710 6.73 -19.88 -32.72
C LYS A 710 7.43 -20.47 -33.97
N ALA A 711 8.00 -19.64 -34.85
CA ALA A 711 8.62 -20.07 -36.10
C ALA A 711 10.14 -20.38 -36.02
N ILE A 712 10.87 -20.00 -34.96
CA ILE A 712 12.35 -20.15 -34.85
C ILE A 712 12.76 -20.89 -33.54
N VAL A 713 11.82 -21.62 -32.94
CA VAL A 713 11.94 -22.17 -31.57
C VAL A 713 13.09 -23.19 -31.37
N PRO A 714 13.35 -24.16 -32.28
CA PRO A 714 14.32 -25.23 -32.00
C PRO A 714 15.76 -24.73 -31.83
N ASP A 715 16.27 -23.94 -32.77
CA ASP A 715 17.65 -23.44 -32.78
C ASP A 715 17.92 -22.45 -31.63
N ILE A 716 16.89 -21.70 -31.22
CA ILE A 716 16.97 -20.74 -30.12
C ILE A 716 17.04 -21.48 -28.77
N MET A 717 16.27 -22.57 -28.61
CA MET A 717 16.25 -23.34 -27.36
C MET A 717 17.59 -24.00 -27.03
N GLU A 718 18.30 -24.54 -28.02
CA GLU A 718 19.63 -25.13 -27.81
C GLU A 718 20.66 -24.08 -27.34
N ARG A 719 20.60 -22.87 -27.91
CA ARG A 719 21.43 -21.73 -27.48
C ARG A 719 21.10 -21.26 -26.08
N ILE A 720 19.81 -21.13 -25.75
CA ILE A 720 19.37 -20.79 -24.39
C ILE A 720 19.89 -21.84 -23.41
N HIS A 721 19.77 -23.13 -23.73
CA HIS A 721 20.28 -24.19 -22.87
C HIS A 721 21.78 -24.06 -22.61
N THR A 722 22.56 -23.76 -23.66
CA THR A 722 24.00 -23.51 -23.56
C THR A 722 24.33 -22.31 -22.66
N ILE A 723 23.57 -21.21 -22.79
CA ILE A 723 23.75 -20.01 -21.96
C ILE A 723 23.41 -20.30 -20.49
N VAL A 724 22.30 -21.01 -20.24
CA VAL A 724 21.89 -21.42 -18.89
C VAL A 724 22.93 -22.33 -18.25
N GLN A 725 23.49 -23.27 -19.02
CA GLN A 725 24.61 -24.10 -18.56
C GLN A 725 25.88 -23.29 -18.28
N TYR A 726 26.18 -22.26 -19.08
CA TYR A 726 27.34 -21.41 -18.85
C TYR A 726 27.21 -20.58 -17.57
N MET A 727 26.01 -20.05 -17.26
CA MET A 727 25.75 -19.32 -16.01
C MET A 727 25.85 -20.20 -14.74
N ARG A 728 25.96 -21.53 -14.90
CA ARG A 728 26.12 -22.50 -13.80
C ARG A 728 27.56 -22.58 -13.29
N ASN A 729 28.53 -22.28 -14.15
CA ASN A 729 29.97 -22.32 -13.85
C ASN A 729 30.47 -20.92 -13.50
#